data_AF-A0A9D8SEJ4-F1
#
_entry.id   AF-A0A9D8SEJ4-F1
#
_cell.length_a   1.000
_cell.length_b   1.000
_cell.length_c   1.000
_cell.angle_alpha   90.00
_cell.angle_beta   90.00
_cell.angle_gamma   90.00
#
_symmetry.space_group_name_H-M   'P 1'
#
loop_
_entity.id
_entity.type
_entity.pdbx_description
1 polymer ?
#
loop_
_entity_poly.entity_id
_entity_poly.type
_entity_poly.pdbx_seq_one_letter_code
_entity_poly.pdbx_strand_id
1 'polypeptide(L)'
;MKRIILILLCLVVGIECYAQKIKVACVGNSITYGAYVINREKNNYPAQLQAYLGDKYEVKNFGVSATTALYKGLYPYVDTEKYRESLEYNPDIVIIKLGTNDANERNDAYRSTFPKDYRRLVDEYLNLPSHPQVILLTPVHCFLPSNQDEVIKAEIIPVIEQTAYERNLDIVNLHNLFGDEWIEFLMPDKLHPSNIGAGMLAQKIYQYIAVEKHGVDIIKNFPLKPVKEFNFHGYKGYEYDNNGVKYYIVKPHHTAKGNPWIWRARFWGHEPQVDIDLLEQGFHLTYCDVAELFGSPKAVERWDEFYALAVKAGLNQKAVLEGMSRGGLIIYNWAAKNPKKVACIYGDAPVMDIKSWPLNWGDCLDENKRSMSLLLEAYGFANAEEAMAWNKNPLNHARKLAKAKIPMIHVVGDIDEGVPVAENTAIFEREVAKYGHSVHVIHKPNVGHHPHSLNNPEKIVSFILKATGYKKNMCVYPVPGNEYRSAAGWSEGAEWYAVARDIEATLEGRKLKLLMLGNSITQGLGGERQRITSRAGQQAMDEAIGKGAWENAGISGDRTQHLLWRLKNCNYNRCSPEVAVITIGINNINAGDEAKDVAEGIVACAEEARRQMPDTRIILLGLLPAGKPANAWMRRACDEVHAHLKRANIKDVEYINPTSWFTLDNGELNTALYSKDNLHLSAEGYKVWSKKIAELIK
;
A
#
# COMPACT_ATOMS: atom_id res chain seq x y z
N MET A 1 -57.09 58.29 20.85
CA MET A 1 -55.83 57.74 21.38
C MET A 1 -55.39 56.58 20.50
N LYS A 2 -54.30 56.74 19.74
CA LYS A 2 -53.75 55.73 18.82
C LYS A 2 -52.86 54.75 19.61
N ARG A 3 -53.11 53.44 19.50
CA ARG A 3 -52.24 52.38 20.03
C ARG A 3 -51.17 52.05 18.99
N ILE A 4 -49.91 52.24 19.36
CA ILE A 4 -48.73 51.87 18.58
C ILE A 4 -48.44 50.39 18.84
N ILE A 5 -48.46 49.57 17.79
CA ILE A 5 -48.00 48.18 17.82
C ILE A 5 -46.53 48.20 17.43
N LEU A 6 -45.65 47.83 18.37
CA LEU A 6 -44.22 47.69 18.16
C LEU A 6 -43.95 46.32 17.55
N ILE A 7 -43.56 46.28 16.27
CA ILE A 7 -43.12 45.05 15.59
C ILE A 7 -41.63 44.86 15.94
N LEU A 8 -41.33 43.81 16.70
CA LEU A 8 -39.96 43.40 17.01
C LEU A 8 -39.41 42.60 15.82
N LEU A 9 -38.44 43.18 15.10
CA LEU A 9 -37.74 42.53 14.00
C LEU A 9 -36.59 41.68 14.59
N CYS A 10 -36.76 40.35 14.69
CA CYS A 10 -35.68 39.45 15.04
C CYS A 10 -34.76 39.21 13.84
N LEU A 11 -33.62 39.89 13.82
CA LEU A 11 -32.48 39.58 12.94
C LEU A 11 -31.81 38.30 13.45
N VAL A 12 -32.08 37.17 12.78
CA VAL A 12 -31.29 35.94 12.94
C VAL A 12 -30.02 36.10 12.11
N VAL A 13 -28.93 36.51 12.75
CA VAL A 13 -27.59 36.42 12.17
C VAL A 13 -27.15 34.97 12.28
N GLY A 14 -27.19 34.24 11.16
CA GLY A 14 -26.60 32.91 11.07
C GLY A 14 -25.08 33.02 11.22
N ILE A 15 -24.54 32.63 12.37
CA ILE A 15 -23.11 32.42 12.54
C ILE A 15 -22.80 31.09 11.86
N GLU A 16 -22.32 31.14 10.62
CA GLU A 16 -21.66 30.00 9.99
C GLU A 16 -20.37 29.73 10.75
N CYS A 17 -20.41 28.78 11.69
CA CYS A 17 -19.22 28.25 12.33
C CYS A 17 -18.47 27.39 11.29
N TYR A 18 -17.56 28.00 10.54
CA TYR A 18 -16.60 27.24 9.75
C TYR A 18 -15.69 26.49 10.73
N ALA A 19 -15.74 25.15 10.71
CA ALA A 19 -14.83 24.34 11.49
C ALA A 19 -13.38 24.70 11.12
N GLN A 20 -12.56 25.01 12.12
CA GLN A 20 -11.15 25.30 11.92
C GLN A 20 -10.47 24.07 11.27
N LYS A 21 -9.76 24.30 10.15
CA LYS A 21 -9.00 23.24 9.45
C LYS A 21 -7.86 22.74 10.33
N ILE A 22 -7.58 21.44 10.26
CA ILE A 22 -6.40 20.84 10.88
C ILE A 22 -5.18 21.20 10.04
N LYS A 23 -4.28 21.99 10.62
CA LYS A 23 -3.06 22.46 9.97
C LYS A 23 -1.97 21.40 9.99
N VAL A 24 -1.40 21.10 8.83
CA VAL A 24 -0.32 20.12 8.67
C VAL A 24 0.92 20.80 8.07
N ALA A 25 2.02 20.83 8.80
CA ALA A 25 3.30 21.33 8.31
C ALA A 25 4.19 20.16 7.84
N CYS A 26 4.49 20.11 6.55
CA CYS A 26 5.50 19.19 6.00
C CYS A 26 6.87 19.87 5.99
N VAL A 27 7.73 19.49 6.92
CA VAL A 27 9.07 20.02 7.16
C VAL A 27 10.11 19.07 6.55
N GLY A 28 11.10 19.59 5.84
CA GLY A 28 12.18 18.73 5.36
C GLY A 28 13.09 19.31 4.30
N ASN A 29 13.80 18.43 3.62
CA ASN A 29 14.80 18.80 2.62
C ASN A 29 14.22 18.87 1.19
N SER A 30 15.07 18.67 0.17
CA SER A 30 14.71 18.69 -1.26
C SER A 30 13.60 17.70 -1.63
N ILE A 31 13.49 16.57 -0.93
CA ILE A 31 12.41 15.59 -1.17
C ILE A 31 11.07 16.15 -0.70
N THR A 32 11.04 16.85 0.44
CA THR A 32 9.82 17.57 0.91
C THR A 32 9.50 18.75 0.02
N TYR A 33 10.50 19.53 -0.39
CA TYR A 33 10.32 20.63 -1.33
C TYR A 33 9.72 20.17 -2.67
N GLY A 34 10.06 18.95 -3.10
CA GLY A 34 9.69 18.40 -4.40
C GLY A 34 10.67 18.80 -5.50
N ALA A 35 11.98 18.76 -5.21
CA ALA A 35 13.01 19.03 -6.22
C ALA A 35 12.84 18.09 -7.43
N TYR A 36 12.92 18.66 -8.63
CA TYR A 36 12.74 17.98 -9.91
C TYR A 36 11.37 17.35 -10.18
N VAL A 37 10.42 17.43 -9.24
CA VAL A 37 9.03 17.01 -9.45
C VAL A 37 8.35 17.94 -10.45
N ILE A 38 7.83 17.38 -11.53
CA ILE A 38 7.13 18.13 -12.58
C ILE A 38 5.78 18.61 -12.08
N ASN A 39 5.44 19.87 -12.39
CA ASN A 39 4.30 20.57 -11.80
C ASN A 39 4.32 20.45 -10.27
N ARG A 40 5.47 20.81 -9.71
CA ARG A 40 5.82 20.65 -8.30
C ARG A 40 4.68 21.06 -7.38
N GLU A 41 4.04 22.21 -7.59
CA GLU A 41 2.94 22.73 -6.76
C GLU A 41 1.75 21.77 -6.60
N LYS A 42 1.57 20.84 -7.53
CA LYS A 42 0.51 19.82 -7.48
C LYS A 42 1.04 18.43 -7.17
N ASN A 43 2.27 18.12 -7.54
CA ASN A 43 2.79 16.74 -7.52
C ASN A 43 3.84 16.48 -6.44
N ASN A 44 4.30 17.49 -5.70
CA ASN A 44 5.11 17.23 -4.49
C ASN A 44 4.30 16.43 -3.47
N TYR A 45 4.95 15.61 -2.64
CA TYR A 45 4.20 14.73 -1.73
C TYR A 45 3.29 15.51 -0.75
N PRO A 46 3.65 16.71 -0.24
CA PRO A 46 2.70 17.50 0.55
C PRO A 46 1.43 17.90 -0.20
N ALA A 47 1.53 18.28 -1.49
CA ALA A 47 0.37 18.62 -2.31
C ALA A 47 -0.51 17.40 -2.62
N GLN A 48 0.11 16.25 -2.87
CA GLN A 48 -0.61 14.98 -3.03
C GLN A 48 -1.26 14.54 -1.70
N LEU A 49 -0.58 14.77 -0.57
CA LEU A 49 -1.12 14.50 0.76
C LEU A 49 -2.33 15.38 1.07
N GLN A 50 -2.35 16.65 0.64
CA GLN A 50 -3.54 17.50 0.72
C GLN A 50 -4.73 16.90 -0.03
N ALA A 51 -4.49 16.36 -1.23
CA ALA A 51 -5.55 15.71 -2.00
C ALA A 51 -6.06 14.45 -1.30
N TYR A 52 -5.17 13.71 -0.63
CA TYR A 52 -5.56 12.58 0.19
C TYR A 52 -6.33 12.99 1.45
N LEU A 53 -5.91 14.02 2.17
CA LEU A 53 -6.55 14.41 3.44
C LEU A 53 -7.86 15.19 3.26
N GLY A 54 -8.03 15.87 2.12
CA GLY A 54 -9.24 16.63 1.81
C GLY A 54 -9.41 17.91 2.63
N ASP A 55 -10.58 18.55 2.50
CA ASP A 55 -10.81 19.94 2.92
C ASP A 55 -10.79 20.18 4.44
N LYS A 56 -10.89 19.10 5.23
CA LYS A 56 -10.74 19.16 6.69
C LYS A 56 -9.33 19.57 7.11
N TYR A 57 -8.35 19.35 6.24
CA TYR A 57 -6.95 19.64 6.50
C TYR A 57 -6.45 20.78 5.61
N GLU A 58 -5.48 21.53 6.12
CA GLU A 58 -4.66 22.47 5.36
C GLU A 58 -3.21 21.99 5.45
N VAL A 59 -2.67 21.44 4.36
CA VAL A 59 -1.29 20.95 4.28
C VAL A 59 -0.41 22.00 3.64
N LYS A 60 0.69 22.36 4.30
CA LYS A 60 1.70 23.28 3.77
C LYS A 60 3.06 22.62 3.63
N ASN A 61 3.75 22.98 2.55
CA ASN A 61 5.09 22.53 2.25
C ASN A 61 6.12 23.55 2.76
N PHE A 62 6.90 23.16 3.76
CA PHE A 62 8.01 23.93 4.32
C PHE A 62 9.37 23.29 3.98
N GLY A 63 9.42 22.48 2.92
CA GLY A 63 10.65 21.85 2.46
C GLY A 63 11.64 22.85 1.87
N VAL A 64 12.93 22.66 2.14
CA VAL A 64 14.01 23.48 1.55
C VAL A 64 15.12 22.57 1.02
N SER A 65 15.47 22.72 -0.25
CA SER A 65 16.49 21.88 -0.90
C SER A 65 17.85 21.91 -0.20
N ALA A 66 18.57 20.79 -0.26
CA ALA A 66 19.91 20.58 0.32
C ALA A 66 20.04 20.69 1.84
N THR A 67 18.97 21.03 2.57
CA THR A 67 19.07 21.28 4.02
C THR A 67 19.29 20.03 4.88
N THR A 68 19.92 20.25 6.03
CA THR A 68 20.27 19.27 7.07
C THR A 68 19.56 19.59 8.39
N ALA A 69 19.34 18.58 9.23
CA ALA A 69 18.97 18.82 10.64
C ALA A 69 20.19 19.26 11.47
N LEU A 70 21.41 19.00 11.01
CA LEU A 70 22.65 19.52 11.60
C LEU A 70 22.67 21.05 11.66
N TYR A 71 22.95 21.61 12.85
CA TYR A 71 23.02 23.08 13.06
C TYR A 71 24.35 23.67 12.56
N LYS A 72 25.37 22.83 12.37
CA LYS A 72 26.67 23.19 11.79
C LYS A 72 26.94 22.49 10.45
N GLY A 73 25.94 21.80 9.92
CA GLY A 73 26.03 21.15 8.62
C GLY A 73 26.17 22.19 7.50
N LEU A 74 26.36 21.70 6.28
CA LEU A 74 26.56 22.55 5.11
C LEU A 74 25.39 23.52 4.85
N TYR A 75 24.15 23.08 5.13
CA TYR A 75 22.94 23.88 4.95
C TYR A 75 21.93 23.63 6.09
N PRO A 76 22.12 24.24 7.28
CA PRO A 76 21.22 24.01 8.41
C PRO A 76 19.78 24.46 8.09
N TYR A 77 18.80 23.57 8.29
CA TYR A 77 17.39 23.89 8.02
C TYR A 77 16.89 25.05 8.90
N VAL A 78 17.40 25.14 10.13
CA VAL A 78 17.04 26.16 11.12
C VAL A 78 17.43 27.59 10.74
N ASP A 79 18.37 27.74 9.80
CA ASP A 79 18.77 29.07 9.32
C ASP A 79 17.82 29.61 8.25
N THR A 80 16.93 28.76 7.72
CA THR A 80 16.02 29.10 6.62
C THR A 80 14.81 29.92 7.07
N GLU A 81 14.28 30.72 6.15
CA GLU A 81 13.00 31.42 6.35
C GLU A 81 11.83 30.43 6.53
N LYS A 82 11.84 29.32 5.76
CA LYS A 82 10.79 28.30 5.83
C LYS A 82 10.71 27.60 7.18
N TYR A 83 11.84 27.43 7.88
CA TYR A 83 11.82 26.96 9.26
C TYR A 83 11.04 27.94 10.16
N ARG A 84 11.35 29.26 10.10
CA ARG A 84 10.62 30.28 10.89
C ARG A 84 9.13 30.30 10.56
N GLU A 85 8.78 30.31 9.26
CA GLU A 85 7.39 30.26 8.81
C GLU A 85 6.66 29.00 9.31
N SER A 86 7.35 27.85 9.36
CA SER A 86 6.75 26.59 9.82
C SER A 86 6.40 26.60 11.30
N LEU A 87 7.17 27.31 12.13
CA LEU A 87 6.89 27.53 13.55
C LEU A 87 5.73 28.53 13.72
N GLU A 88 5.78 29.65 13.00
CA GLU A 88 4.75 30.69 13.01
C GLU A 88 3.38 30.18 12.51
N TYR A 89 3.38 29.19 11.63
CA TYR A 89 2.16 28.55 11.14
C TYR A 89 1.35 27.89 12.27
N ASN A 90 2.02 27.53 13.38
CA ASN A 90 1.48 26.91 14.59
C ASN A 90 0.57 25.72 14.23
N PRO A 91 1.11 24.68 13.57
CA PRO A 91 0.35 23.57 13.02
C PRO A 91 -0.21 22.62 14.09
N ASP A 92 -1.24 21.85 13.76
CA ASP A 92 -1.76 20.77 14.61
C ASP A 92 -1.01 19.45 14.40
N ILE A 93 -0.42 19.28 13.21
CA ILE A 93 0.42 18.12 12.84
C ILE A 93 1.70 18.63 12.20
N VAL A 94 2.86 18.14 12.64
CA VAL A 94 4.16 18.39 12.01
C VAL A 94 4.71 17.07 11.49
N ILE A 95 5.08 17.05 10.21
CA ILE A 95 5.69 15.91 9.54
C ILE A 95 7.14 16.28 9.24
N ILE A 96 8.11 15.58 9.84
CA ILE A 96 9.54 15.92 9.73
C ILE A 96 10.27 14.87 8.89
N LYS A 97 10.81 15.29 7.74
CA LYS A 97 11.60 14.45 6.83
C LYS A 97 12.97 15.07 6.55
N LEU A 98 13.91 14.87 7.48
CA LEU A 98 15.32 15.27 7.40
C LEU A 98 16.22 14.05 7.68
N GLY A 99 17.52 14.17 7.41
CA GLY A 99 18.49 13.08 7.59
C GLY A 99 19.17 12.63 6.30
N THR A 100 18.51 12.76 5.13
CA THR A 100 19.11 12.36 3.85
C THR A 100 20.41 13.11 3.57
N ASN A 101 20.42 14.44 3.71
CA ASN A 101 21.61 15.25 3.44
C ASN A 101 22.62 15.20 4.59
N ASP A 102 22.17 14.93 5.81
CA ASP A 102 23.01 14.75 7.00
C ASP A 102 23.96 13.54 6.84
N ALA A 103 23.50 12.50 6.12
CA ALA A 103 24.31 11.34 5.73
C ALA A 103 25.32 11.60 4.61
N ASN A 104 25.28 12.77 3.95
CA ASN A 104 26.24 13.08 2.89
C ASN A 104 27.65 13.27 3.48
N GLU A 105 28.67 12.74 2.82
CA GLU A 105 30.08 12.81 3.25
C GLU A 105 30.58 14.23 3.54
N ARG A 106 30.03 15.24 2.85
CA ARG A 106 30.36 16.66 3.08
C ARG A 106 30.02 17.14 4.49
N ASN A 107 29.18 16.40 5.22
CA ASN A 107 28.80 16.68 6.61
C ASN A 107 29.53 15.79 7.63
N ASP A 108 30.49 14.94 7.23
CA ASP A 108 31.22 14.02 8.13
C ASP A 108 31.74 14.70 9.39
N ALA A 109 32.34 15.89 9.24
CA ALA A 109 32.92 16.67 10.33
C ALA A 109 31.93 17.06 11.44
N TYR A 110 30.63 17.07 11.12
CA TYR A 110 29.55 17.44 12.05
C TYR A 110 28.58 16.29 12.33
N ARG A 111 28.65 15.17 11.61
CA ARG A 111 27.66 14.08 11.69
C ARG A 111 27.46 13.54 13.11
N SER A 112 28.53 13.51 13.91
CA SER A 112 28.46 13.08 15.31
C SER A 112 27.53 13.94 16.18
N THR A 113 27.17 15.17 15.76
CA THR A 113 26.19 16.02 16.45
C THR A 113 24.76 15.77 16.01
N PHE A 114 24.52 15.01 14.93
CA PHE A 114 23.18 14.72 14.40
C PHE A 114 22.19 14.25 15.48
N PRO A 115 22.52 13.31 16.40
CA PRO A 115 21.57 12.91 17.43
C PRO A 115 21.11 14.03 18.36
N LYS A 116 21.99 15.00 18.65
CA LYS A 116 21.66 16.15 19.51
C LYS A 116 20.86 17.18 18.72
N ASP A 117 21.31 17.50 17.52
CA ASP A 117 20.75 18.55 16.68
C ASP A 117 19.35 18.16 16.17
N TYR A 118 19.17 16.90 15.77
CA TYR A 118 17.87 16.38 15.35
C TYR A 118 16.84 16.42 16.49
N ARG A 119 17.20 15.96 17.70
CA ARG A 119 16.33 16.06 18.88
C ARG A 119 15.98 17.51 19.23
N ARG A 120 16.95 18.42 19.14
CA ARG A 120 16.72 19.85 19.39
C ARG A 120 15.69 20.42 18.41
N LEU A 121 15.84 20.14 17.12
CA LEU A 121 14.87 20.57 16.10
C LEU A 121 13.47 20.02 16.38
N VAL A 122 13.36 18.73 16.74
CA VAL A 122 12.08 18.10 17.11
C VAL A 122 11.48 18.77 18.35
N ASP A 123 12.28 19.02 19.39
CA ASP A 123 11.85 19.66 20.63
C ASP A 123 11.34 21.10 20.37
N GLU A 124 11.87 21.83 19.39
CA GLU A 124 11.36 23.15 18.99
C GLU A 124 9.92 23.07 18.45
N TYR A 125 9.56 22.05 17.67
CA TYR A 125 8.18 21.84 17.22
C TYR A 125 7.26 21.34 18.34
N LEU A 126 7.74 20.47 19.23
CA LEU A 126 6.96 19.99 20.38
C LEU A 126 6.57 21.10 21.36
N ASN A 127 7.39 22.15 21.44
CA ASN A 127 7.17 23.30 22.31
C ASN A 127 6.29 24.40 21.68
N LEU A 128 5.75 24.19 20.49
CA LEU A 128 4.82 25.15 19.86
C LEU A 128 3.51 25.25 20.67
N PRO A 129 2.86 26.45 20.71
CA PRO A 129 1.60 26.65 21.43
C PRO A 129 0.45 25.72 21.02
N SER A 130 0.43 25.24 19.78
CA SER A 130 -0.58 24.29 19.30
C SER A 130 -0.42 22.88 19.86
N HIS A 131 0.73 22.55 20.48
CA HIS A 131 1.09 21.19 20.91
C HIS A 131 0.88 20.14 19.80
N PRO A 132 1.58 20.28 18.66
CA PRO A 132 1.31 19.47 17.49
C PRO A 132 1.55 17.98 17.74
N GLN A 133 0.80 17.14 17.03
CA GLN A 133 1.21 15.76 16.77
C GLN A 133 2.44 15.79 15.85
N VAL A 134 3.59 15.31 16.33
CA VAL A 134 4.81 15.21 15.51
C VAL A 134 4.96 13.80 14.95
N ILE A 135 5.11 13.69 13.63
CA ILE A 135 5.32 12.44 12.88
C ILE A 135 6.71 12.51 12.23
N LEU A 136 7.60 11.60 12.61
CA LEU A 136 8.94 11.49 12.05
C LEU A 136 8.93 10.56 10.84
N LEU A 137 9.57 10.98 9.75
CA LEU A 137 9.69 10.19 8.53
C LEU A 137 11.14 9.75 8.33
N THR A 138 11.39 8.45 8.19
CA THR A 138 12.73 7.99 7.83
C THR A 138 13.11 8.41 6.41
N PRO A 139 14.41 8.61 6.10
CA PRO A 139 14.85 8.81 4.72
C PRO A 139 14.52 7.62 3.83
N VAL A 140 14.05 7.87 2.60
CA VAL A 140 14.00 6.87 1.52
C VAL A 140 15.42 6.42 1.15
N HIS A 141 15.56 5.26 0.50
CA HIS A 141 16.85 4.84 -0.06
C HIS A 141 17.49 5.92 -0.94
N CYS A 142 18.80 6.08 -0.79
CA CYS A 142 19.66 6.84 -1.69
C CYS A 142 20.37 5.87 -2.64
N PHE A 143 20.26 6.08 -3.95
CA PHE A 143 20.87 5.21 -4.96
C PHE A 143 22.07 5.86 -5.67
N LEU A 144 22.52 7.03 -5.18
CA LEU A 144 23.73 7.65 -5.68
C LEU A 144 24.93 6.69 -5.48
N PRO A 145 25.93 6.71 -6.36
CA PRO A 145 27.13 5.87 -6.22
C PRO A 145 28.06 6.44 -5.13
N SER A 146 27.60 6.42 -3.89
CA SER A 146 28.29 6.88 -2.67
C SER A 146 27.88 6.00 -1.48
N ASN A 147 28.55 6.17 -0.34
CA ASN A 147 28.22 5.47 0.91
C ASN A 147 27.02 6.08 1.67
N GLN A 148 26.27 7.00 1.04
CA GLN A 148 25.28 7.82 1.74
C GLN A 148 24.11 6.97 2.26
N ASP A 149 23.72 5.92 1.56
CA ASP A 149 22.61 5.05 1.98
C ASP A 149 23.00 4.13 3.15
N GLU A 150 24.24 3.65 3.17
CA GLU A 150 24.82 2.91 4.29
C GLU A 150 24.84 3.77 5.56
N VAL A 151 25.23 5.05 5.44
CA VAL A 151 25.19 6.00 6.55
C VAL A 151 23.74 6.29 6.98
N ILE A 152 22.80 6.41 6.04
CA ILE A 152 21.37 6.56 6.36
C ILE A 152 20.91 5.38 7.24
N LYS A 153 21.22 4.14 6.84
CA LYS A 153 20.85 2.92 7.56
C LYS A 153 21.52 2.79 8.92
N ALA A 154 22.83 3.03 8.98
CA ALA A 154 23.63 2.74 10.16
C ALA A 154 23.62 3.86 11.21
N GLU A 155 23.44 5.12 10.80
CA GLU A 155 23.62 6.28 11.69
C GLU A 155 22.39 7.18 11.80
N ILE A 156 21.66 7.41 10.69
CA ILE A 156 20.55 8.38 10.67
C ILE A 156 19.24 7.76 11.16
N ILE A 157 18.81 6.64 10.57
CA ILE A 157 17.54 5.98 10.94
C ILE A 157 17.51 5.62 12.43
N PRO A 158 18.56 5.02 13.03
CA PRO A 158 18.56 4.69 14.46
C PRO A 158 18.37 5.91 15.36
N VAL A 159 18.86 7.08 14.97
CA VAL A 159 18.66 8.33 15.71
C VAL A 159 17.21 8.81 15.64
N ILE A 160 16.59 8.71 14.46
CA ILE A 160 15.18 9.08 14.26
C ILE A 160 14.29 8.15 15.09
N GLU A 161 14.51 6.85 15.02
CA GLU A 161 13.82 5.84 15.82
C GLU A 161 14.01 6.08 17.32
N GLN A 162 15.25 6.29 17.77
CA GLN A 162 15.52 6.58 19.18
C GLN A 162 14.85 7.88 19.65
N THR A 163 14.78 8.90 18.78
CA THR A 163 14.07 10.14 19.09
C THR A 163 12.57 9.91 19.21
N ALA A 164 11.96 9.14 18.29
CA ALA A 164 10.54 8.77 18.36
C ALA A 164 10.22 8.04 19.68
N TYR A 165 11.05 7.07 20.06
CA TYR A 165 10.88 6.31 21.30
C TYR A 165 11.00 7.19 22.55
N GLU A 166 12.09 7.96 22.68
CA GLU A 166 12.36 8.80 23.87
C GLU A 166 11.33 9.90 24.08
N ARG A 167 10.78 10.44 22.98
CA ARG A 167 9.79 11.52 23.00
C ARG A 167 8.35 11.02 22.84
N ASN A 168 8.14 9.71 22.70
CA ASN A 168 6.83 9.09 22.47
C ASN A 168 6.10 9.72 21.25
N LEU A 169 6.81 9.83 20.13
CA LEU A 169 6.33 10.44 18.89
C LEU A 169 5.99 9.38 17.86
N ASP A 170 5.12 9.75 16.94
CA ASP A 170 4.79 8.94 15.78
C ASP A 170 5.99 8.82 14.82
N ILE A 171 6.11 7.68 14.15
CA ILE A 171 7.13 7.42 13.14
C ILE A 171 6.55 6.62 11.97
N VAL A 172 7.00 6.95 10.76
CA VAL A 172 6.69 6.20 9.53
C VAL A 172 7.98 5.87 8.79
N ASN A 173 8.18 4.60 8.49
CA ASN A 173 9.28 4.10 7.69
C ASN A 173 9.00 4.33 6.20
N LEU A 174 9.84 5.14 5.56
CA LEU A 174 9.83 5.35 4.11
C LEU A 174 11.06 4.74 3.42
N HIS A 175 12.01 4.20 4.18
CA HIS A 175 13.25 3.66 3.66
C HIS A 175 12.99 2.53 2.66
N ASN A 176 12.12 1.60 3.05
CA ASN A 176 11.75 0.43 2.26
C ASN A 176 10.71 0.67 1.16
N LEU A 177 10.17 1.90 1.05
CA LEU A 177 9.00 2.17 0.20
C LEU A 177 9.26 1.91 -1.29
N PHE A 178 10.48 2.15 -1.77
CA PHE A 178 10.84 1.96 -3.18
C PHE A 178 11.59 0.65 -3.45
N GLY A 179 11.79 -0.19 -2.43
CA GLY A 179 12.67 -1.34 -2.52
C GLY A 179 14.16 -0.96 -2.45
N ASP A 180 15.02 -1.96 -2.54
CA ASP A 180 16.48 -1.88 -2.51
C ASP A 180 17.13 -1.84 -3.90
N GLU A 181 16.34 -2.02 -4.96
CA GLU A 181 16.79 -1.86 -6.34
C GLU A 181 16.43 -0.47 -6.89
N TRP A 182 17.38 0.14 -7.61
CA TRP A 182 17.12 1.43 -8.26
C TRP A 182 16.15 1.28 -9.43
N ILE A 183 15.04 2.01 -9.35
CA ILE A 183 14.03 2.09 -10.41
C ILE A 183 14.00 3.52 -10.96
N GLU A 184 14.44 3.70 -12.21
CA GLU A 184 14.61 5.01 -12.86
C GLU A 184 13.33 5.86 -12.84
N PHE A 185 12.17 5.30 -13.16
CA PHE A 185 10.93 6.09 -13.20
C PHE A 185 10.44 6.53 -11.81
N LEU A 186 10.88 5.88 -10.73
CA LEU A 186 10.58 6.28 -9.35
C LEU A 186 11.62 7.26 -8.82
N MET A 187 12.90 7.08 -9.16
CA MET A 187 14.04 7.84 -8.65
C MET A 187 14.96 8.27 -9.81
N PRO A 188 14.54 9.22 -10.66
CA PRO A 188 15.19 9.51 -11.95
C PRO A 188 16.66 9.94 -11.84
N ASP A 189 17.02 10.62 -10.75
CA ASP A 189 18.39 11.07 -10.48
C ASP A 189 19.06 10.27 -9.34
N LYS A 190 18.47 9.12 -8.98
CA LYS A 190 18.93 8.24 -7.89
C LYS A 190 18.85 8.84 -6.48
N LEU A 191 18.26 10.02 -6.29
CA LEU A 191 18.13 10.69 -4.99
C LEU A 191 16.72 11.24 -4.72
N HIS A 192 16.10 11.85 -5.71
CA HIS A 192 14.80 12.50 -5.60
C HIS A 192 13.70 11.64 -6.24
N PRO A 193 12.58 11.45 -5.54
CA PRO A 193 11.42 10.79 -6.12
C PRO A 193 10.86 11.57 -7.31
N SER A 194 10.40 10.86 -8.34
CA SER A 194 9.54 11.41 -9.39
C SER A 194 8.17 11.80 -8.83
N ASN A 195 7.31 12.39 -9.66
CA ASN A 195 5.89 12.59 -9.38
C ASN A 195 5.17 11.30 -8.93
N ILE A 196 5.52 10.13 -9.50
CA ILE A 196 4.96 8.84 -9.10
C ILE A 196 5.45 8.47 -7.70
N GLY A 197 6.76 8.56 -7.45
CA GLY A 197 7.35 8.29 -6.13
C GLY A 197 6.82 9.24 -5.04
N ALA A 198 6.63 10.52 -5.37
CA ALA A 198 6.02 11.51 -4.47
C ALA A 198 4.56 11.14 -4.12
N GLY A 199 3.78 10.60 -5.07
CA GLY A 199 2.44 10.08 -4.79
C GLY A 199 2.46 8.87 -3.86
N MET A 200 3.44 7.97 -4.00
CA MET A 200 3.62 6.83 -3.08
C MET A 200 3.93 7.30 -1.66
N LEU A 201 4.82 8.30 -1.50
CA LEU A 201 5.11 8.92 -0.19
C LEU A 201 3.83 9.50 0.43
N ALA A 202 3.06 10.27 -0.34
CA ALA A 202 1.82 10.87 0.12
C ALA A 202 0.78 9.83 0.55
N GLN A 203 0.62 8.75 -0.23
CA GLN A 203 -0.29 7.66 0.10
C GLN A 203 0.11 6.95 1.39
N LYS A 204 1.41 6.64 1.56
CA LYS A 204 1.94 5.97 2.75
C LYS A 204 1.69 6.80 4.01
N ILE A 205 1.97 8.11 3.94
CA ILE A 205 1.72 9.06 5.03
C ILE A 205 0.22 9.19 5.32
N TYR A 206 -0.61 9.29 4.27
CA TYR A 206 -2.06 9.34 4.42
C TYR A 206 -2.61 8.09 5.13
N GLN A 207 -2.16 6.90 4.73
CA GLN A 207 -2.61 5.64 5.32
C GLN A 207 -2.36 5.61 6.83
N TYR A 208 -1.20 6.11 7.28
CA TYR A 208 -0.87 6.28 8.69
C TYR A 208 -1.80 7.27 9.41
N ILE A 209 -1.96 8.48 8.86
CA ILE A 209 -2.82 9.53 9.46
C ILE A 209 -4.29 9.09 9.51
N ALA A 210 -4.74 8.31 8.53
CA ALA A 210 -6.11 7.86 8.40
C ALA A 210 -6.46 6.60 9.22
N VAL A 211 -5.55 6.07 10.04
CA VAL A 211 -5.88 4.98 10.98
C VAL A 211 -6.86 5.50 12.03
N GLU A 212 -8.01 4.85 12.17
CA GLU A 212 -8.98 5.18 13.23
C GLU A 212 -8.38 4.83 14.60
N LYS A 213 -8.27 5.83 15.49
CA LYS A 213 -7.66 5.67 16.81
C LYS A 213 -8.64 4.98 17.78
N HIS A 214 -8.27 3.82 18.31
CA HIS A 214 -9.03 3.11 19.35
C HIS A 214 -8.22 2.90 20.63
N GLY A 215 -8.89 2.96 21.79
CA GLY A 215 -8.24 3.17 23.10
C GLY A 215 -8.26 1.99 24.05
N VAL A 216 -7.85 0.78 23.63
CA VAL A 216 -7.58 -0.29 24.60
C VAL A 216 -6.08 -0.36 24.83
N ASP A 217 -5.66 0.00 26.05
CA ASP A 217 -4.26 -0.15 26.45
C ASP A 217 -3.99 -1.59 26.91
N ILE A 218 -3.68 -2.47 25.95
CA ILE A 218 -3.43 -3.88 26.23
C ILE A 218 -2.26 -4.11 27.19
N ILE A 219 -1.29 -3.18 27.25
CA ILE A 219 -0.12 -3.28 28.14
C ILE A 219 -0.56 -3.18 29.60
N LYS A 220 -1.49 -2.27 29.92
CA LYS A 220 -2.07 -2.11 31.26
C LYS A 220 -2.91 -3.32 31.68
N ASN A 221 -3.59 -3.94 30.72
CA ASN A 221 -4.47 -5.08 30.96
C ASN A 221 -3.73 -6.43 30.90
N PHE A 222 -2.45 -6.43 30.53
CA PHE A 222 -1.69 -7.67 30.43
C PHE A 222 -1.56 -8.32 31.81
N PRO A 223 -1.83 -9.63 31.98
CA PRO A 223 -1.87 -10.24 33.31
C PRO A 223 -0.52 -10.28 34.03
N LEU A 224 0.58 -10.12 33.29
CA LEU A 224 1.95 -10.04 33.82
C LEU A 224 2.41 -8.59 33.85
N LYS A 225 3.31 -8.27 34.78
CA LYS A 225 3.99 -6.96 34.81
C LYS A 225 5.21 -6.99 33.89
N PRO A 226 5.48 -5.91 33.14
CA PRO A 226 6.68 -5.85 32.31
C PRO A 226 7.94 -5.83 33.19
N VAL A 227 8.96 -6.58 32.78
CA VAL A 227 10.28 -6.57 33.42
C VAL A 227 11.16 -5.45 32.87
N LYS A 228 10.94 -5.06 31.61
CA LYS A 228 11.72 -4.02 30.92
C LYS A 228 10.93 -3.39 29.77
N GLU A 229 11.05 -2.07 29.60
CA GLU A 229 10.68 -1.36 28.38
C GLU A 229 11.89 -1.25 27.45
N PHE A 230 11.67 -1.34 26.13
CA PHE A 230 12.72 -1.22 25.11
C PHE A 230 12.22 -0.50 23.86
N ASN A 231 13.16 0.05 23.10
CA ASN A 231 12.90 0.65 21.79
C ASN A 231 12.84 -0.44 20.71
N PHE A 232 11.74 -0.53 19.98
CA PHE A 232 11.62 -1.32 18.75
C PHE A 232 11.35 -0.37 17.58
N HIS A 233 12.40 0.09 16.90
CA HIS A 233 12.28 0.96 15.72
C HIS A 233 11.39 2.21 15.93
N GLY A 234 11.49 2.85 17.10
CA GLY A 234 10.70 4.02 17.50
C GLY A 234 9.44 3.69 18.30
N TYR A 235 9.03 2.43 18.32
CA TYR A 235 7.88 1.96 19.08
C TYR A 235 8.28 1.47 20.47
N LYS A 236 7.34 1.56 21.43
CA LYS A 236 7.54 1.04 22.78
C LYS A 236 7.28 -0.46 22.83
N GLY A 237 8.32 -1.21 23.16
CA GLY A 237 8.30 -2.63 23.43
C GLY A 237 8.37 -2.94 24.93
N TYR A 238 7.72 -4.02 25.33
CA TYR A 238 7.67 -4.50 26.72
C TYR A 238 8.09 -5.96 26.78
N GLU A 239 9.11 -6.25 27.58
CA GLU A 239 9.53 -7.60 27.93
C GLU A 239 8.79 -8.07 29.17
N TYR A 240 8.35 -9.33 29.15
CA TYR A 240 7.74 -10.03 30.28
C TYR A 240 8.48 -11.34 30.50
N ASP A 241 8.54 -11.77 31.75
CA ASP A 241 9.01 -13.10 32.13
C ASP A 241 7.86 -13.89 32.76
N ASN A 242 7.71 -15.14 32.34
CA ASN A 242 6.82 -16.10 32.96
C ASN A 242 7.59 -17.40 33.21
N ASN A 243 8.11 -17.55 34.44
CA ASN A 243 8.89 -18.71 34.86
C ASN A 243 10.10 -18.99 33.94
N GLY A 244 10.84 -17.93 33.58
CA GLY A 244 12.02 -18.02 32.70
C GLY A 244 11.70 -18.05 31.21
N VAL A 245 10.43 -17.96 30.82
CA VAL A 245 10.01 -17.81 29.42
C VAL A 245 9.77 -16.34 29.11
N LYS A 246 10.46 -15.84 28.08
CA LYS A 246 10.35 -14.46 27.64
C LYS A 246 9.19 -14.24 26.69
N TYR A 247 8.43 -13.19 26.94
CA TYR A 247 7.44 -12.66 26.00
C TYR A 247 7.76 -11.20 25.65
N TYR A 248 7.49 -10.81 24.41
CA TYR A 248 7.56 -9.41 23.99
C TYR A 248 6.22 -8.95 23.44
N ILE A 249 5.87 -7.71 23.74
CA ILE A 249 4.74 -7.00 23.14
C ILE A 249 5.21 -5.60 22.77
N VAL A 250 5.10 -5.24 21.49
CA VAL A 250 5.34 -3.89 20.98
C VAL A 250 4.00 -3.26 20.63
N LYS A 251 3.79 -2.05 21.13
CA LYS A 251 2.55 -1.31 21.00
C LYS A 251 2.64 -0.31 19.83
N PRO A 252 1.67 -0.28 18.91
CA PRO A 252 1.60 0.75 17.88
C PRO A 252 1.22 2.11 18.50
N HIS A 253 1.65 3.22 17.92
CA HIS A 253 1.26 4.55 18.39
C HIS A 253 -0.26 4.78 18.31
N HIS A 254 -0.89 4.26 17.24
CA HIS A 254 -2.34 4.25 17.05
C HIS A 254 -2.81 2.81 16.93
N THR A 255 -3.70 2.36 17.82
CA THR A 255 -4.24 1.00 17.76
C THR A 255 -5.43 0.94 16.81
N ALA A 256 -5.39 0.01 15.86
CA ALA A 256 -6.50 -0.27 14.96
C ALA A 256 -7.67 -0.95 15.71
N LYS A 257 -8.90 -0.73 15.22
CA LYS A 257 -10.12 -1.25 15.83
C LYS A 257 -10.03 -2.76 16.08
N GLY A 258 -10.34 -3.22 17.29
CA GLY A 258 -10.35 -4.65 17.62
C GLY A 258 -8.98 -5.25 17.95
N ASN A 259 -7.97 -4.40 18.20
CA ASN A 259 -6.63 -4.75 18.69
C ASN A 259 -5.99 -5.92 17.92
N PRO A 260 -5.84 -5.80 16.58
CA PRO A 260 -5.21 -6.84 15.79
C PRO A 260 -3.75 -6.99 16.17
N TRP A 261 -3.20 -8.17 15.91
CA TRP A 261 -1.84 -8.50 16.30
C TRP A 261 -1.21 -9.56 15.41
N ILE A 262 0.10 -9.40 15.24
CA ILE A 262 1.01 -10.36 14.61
C ILE A 262 1.84 -11.03 15.71
N TRP A 263 2.04 -12.33 15.53
CA TRP A 263 2.74 -13.18 16.47
C TRP A 263 3.92 -13.85 15.81
N ARG A 264 5.10 -13.29 16.08
CA ARG A 264 6.38 -13.75 15.58
C ARG A 264 6.89 -14.94 16.38
N ALA A 265 7.34 -15.98 15.68
CA ALA A 265 7.81 -17.20 16.30
C ALA A 265 9.30 -17.23 16.68
N ARG A 266 10.16 -16.67 15.83
CA ARG A 266 11.63 -16.76 15.97
C ARG A 266 12.30 -15.52 15.40
N PHE A 267 13.60 -15.40 15.67
CA PHE A 267 14.49 -14.34 15.20
C PHE A 267 13.92 -12.93 15.49
N TRP A 268 13.70 -12.64 16.77
CA TRP A 268 13.20 -11.34 17.22
C TRP A 268 14.03 -10.19 16.62
N GLY A 269 13.34 -9.26 15.94
CA GLY A 269 13.95 -8.07 15.33
C GLY A 269 14.74 -8.29 14.03
N HIS A 270 14.83 -9.51 13.50
CA HIS A 270 15.49 -9.77 12.21
C HIS A 270 14.52 -9.55 11.04
N GLU A 271 14.93 -8.80 10.01
CA GLU A 271 14.06 -8.42 8.87
C GLU A 271 12.67 -7.90 9.32
N PRO A 272 12.62 -6.81 10.13
CA PRO A 272 11.42 -6.37 10.82
C PRO A 272 10.46 -5.55 9.93
N GLN A 273 10.73 -5.37 8.64
CA GLN A 273 9.96 -4.46 7.79
C GLN A 273 8.46 -4.77 7.76
N VAL A 274 8.04 -6.05 7.79
CA VAL A 274 6.62 -6.42 7.88
C VAL A 274 6.04 -6.02 9.24
N ASP A 275 6.79 -6.22 10.32
CA ASP A 275 6.38 -5.87 11.68
C ASP A 275 6.20 -4.36 11.84
N ILE A 276 7.17 -3.58 11.35
CA ILE A 276 7.14 -2.12 11.38
C ILE A 276 5.95 -1.61 10.58
N ASP A 277 5.73 -2.13 9.37
CA ASP A 277 4.61 -1.70 8.54
C ASP A 277 3.26 -2.01 9.19
N LEU A 278 3.13 -3.16 9.85
CA LEU A 278 1.91 -3.51 10.58
C LEU A 278 1.71 -2.68 11.85
N LEU A 279 2.78 -2.30 12.55
CA LEU A 279 2.72 -1.34 13.66
C LEU A 279 2.17 0.02 13.17
N GLU A 280 2.59 0.48 11.99
CA GLU A 280 2.04 1.69 11.35
C GLU A 280 0.55 1.55 10.98
N GLN A 281 0.09 0.34 10.65
CA GLN A 281 -1.33 0.02 10.43
C GLN A 281 -2.10 -0.22 11.74
N GLY A 282 -1.45 -0.10 12.89
CA GLY A 282 -2.06 -0.21 14.21
C GLY A 282 -2.22 -1.63 14.75
N PHE A 283 -1.40 -2.57 14.27
CA PHE A 283 -1.30 -3.92 14.82
C PHE A 283 -0.29 -3.94 15.98
N HIS A 284 -0.52 -4.82 16.96
CA HIS A 284 0.48 -5.13 17.96
C HIS A 284 1.43 -6.21 17.44
N LEU A 285 2.72 -6.06 17.70
CA LEU A 285 3.70 -7.12 17.47
C LEU A 285 3.92 -7.88 18.77
N THR A 286 3.88 -9.21 18.70
CA THR A 286 4.07 -10.08 19.85
C THR A 286 5.09 -11.18 19.57
N TYR A 287 5.75 -11.65 20.63
CA TYR A 287 6.67 -12.77 20.59
C TYR A 287 6.53 -13.62 21.85
N CYS A 288 6.60 -14.93 21.69
CA CYS A 288 6.64 -15.89 22.79
C CYS A 288 7.80 -16.85 22.56
N ASP A 289 8.75 -16.90 23.50
CA ASP A 289 9.96 -17.66 23.28
C ASP A 289 9.73 -19.18 23.28
N VAL A 290 9.89 -19.75 22.09
CA VAL A 290 9.87 -21.18 21.80
C VAL A 290 11.15 -21.62 21.10
N ALA A 291 12.24 -20.86 21.30
CA ALA A 291 13.57 -21.27 20.87
C ALA A 291 13.85 -22.71 21.29
N GLU A 292 14.49 -23.47 20.39
CA GLU A 292 14.95 -24.84 20.66
C GLU A 292 13.84 -25.86 21.00
N LEU A 293 12.55 -25.50 20.84
CA LEU A 293 11.44 -26.45 21.00
C LEU A 293 10.90 -27.00 19.68
N PHE A 294 11.39 -26.52 18.53
CA PHE A 294 11.15 -27.11 17.19
C PHE A 294 9.67 -27.42 16.86
N GLY A 295 8.74 -26.59 17.35
CA GLY A 295 7.30 -26.80 17.15
C GLY A 295 6.71 -28.02 17.86
N SER A 296 7.43 -28.60 18.84
CA SER A 296 7.00 -29.78 19.60
C SER A 296 5.70 -29.54 20.38
N PRO A 297 5.05 -30.59 20.91
CA PRO A 297 3.85 -30.43 21.74
C PRO A 297 4.05 -29.42 22.89
N LYS A 298 5.23 -29.40 23.51
CA LYS A 298 5.61 -28.43 24.55
C LYS A 298 5.65 -26.98 24.03
N ALA A 299 6.14 -26.77 22.80
CA ALA A 299 6.10 -25.45 22.16
C ALA A 299 4.65 -24.98 21.95
N VAL A 300 3.80 -25.88 21.48
CA VAL A 300 2.38 -25.60 21.21
C VAL A 300 1.60 -25.30 22.49
N GLU A 301 1.85 -26.03 23.58
CA GLU A 301 1.28 -25.76 24.91
C GLU A 301 1.71 -24.39 25.45
N ARG A 302 3.00 -24.06 25.35
CA ARG A 302 3.51 -22.74 25.73
C ARG A 302 2.84 -21.61 24.95
N TRP A 303 2.60 -21.80 23.66
CA TRP A 303 1.84 -20.85 22.85
C TRP A 303 0.38 -20.77 23.30
N ASP A 304 -0.29 -21.87 23.64
CA ASP A 304 -1.65 -21.81 24.20
C ASP A 304 -1.73 -20.95 25.47
N GLU A 305 -0.71 -21.02 26.34
CA GLU A 305 -0.61 -20.16 27.53
C GLU A 305 -0.45 -18.67 27.16
N PHE A 306 0.48 -18.33 26.27
CA PHE A 306 0.68 -16.94 25.84
C PHE A 306 -0.55 -16.38 25.14
N TYR A 307 -1.19 -17.16 24.26
CA TYR A 307 -2.43 -16.77 23.60
C TYR A 307 -3.53 -16.42 24.61
N ALA A 308 -3.67 -17.24 25.67
CA ALA A 308 -4.66 -16.97 26.72
C ALA A 308 -4.39 -15.65 27.44
N LEU A 309 -3.12 -15.32 27.72
CA LEU A 309 -2.72 -14.04 28.32
C LEU A 309 -3.00 -12.86 27.37
N ALA A 310 -2.59 -12.98 26.10
CA ALA A 310 -2.78 -11.98 25.05
C ALA A 310 -4.25 -11.62 24.85
N VAL A 311 -5.11 -12.64 24.68
CA VAL A 311 -6.54 -12.44 24.49
C VAL A 311 -7.21 -11.89 25.76
N LYS A 312 -6.81 -12.34 26.95
CA LYS A 312 -7.30 -11.79 28.21
C LYS A 312 -6.95 -10.31 28.38
N ALA A 313 -5.81 -9.87 27.85
CA ALA A 313 -5.40 -8.47 27.82
C ALA A 313 -6.21 -7.61 26.82
N GLY A 314 -6.98 -8.24 25.92
CA GLY A 314 -7.85 -7.59 24.96
C GLY A 314 -7.37 -7.65 23.52
N LEU A 315 -6.30 -8.42 23.21
CA LEU A 315 -5.91 -8.68 21.82
C LEU A 315 -6.98 -9.51 21.09
N ASN A 316 -7.05 -9.33 19.76
CA ASN A 316 -8.05 -10.00 18.93
C ASN A 316 -8.05 -11.53 19.13
N GLN A 317 -9.21 -12.16 19.03
CA GLN A 317 -9.34 -13.63 19.13
C GLN A 317 -8.59 -14.37 18.01
N LYS A 318 -8.33 -13.71 16.88
CA LYS A 318 -7.56 -14.27 15.77
C LYS A 318 -6.22 -13.57 15.63
N ALA A 319 -5.14 -14.36 15.70
CA ALA A 319 -3.76 -13.88 15.51
C ALA A 319 -3.31 -14.04 14.07
N VAL A 320 -2.49 -13.11 13.58
CA VAL A 320 -1.64 -13.33 12.41
C VAL A 320 -0.39 -14.07 12.87
N LEU A 321 -0.07 -15.20 12.28
CA LEU A 321 1.12 -15.96 12.66
C LEU A 321 2.27 -15.68 11.69
N GLU A 322 3.45 -15.39 12.21
CA GLU A 322 4.65 -15.17 11.43
C GLU A 322 5.73 -16.16 11.86
N GLY A 323 6.28 -16.91 10.91
CA GLY A 323 7.38 -17.83 11.16
C GLY A 323 8.36 -17.89 10.00
N MET A 324 9.61 -17.63 10.34
CA MET A 324 10.74 -17.63 9.44
C MET A 324 11.64 -18.84 9.68
N SER A 325 12.10 -19.50 8.62
CA SER A 325 12.94 -20.70 8.69
C SER A 325 12.30 -21.73 9.64
N ARG A 326 13.03 -22.23 10.65
CA ARG A 326 12.52 -23.15 11.68
C ARG A 326 11.31 -22.63 12.49
N GLY A 327 10.99 -21.34 12.42
CA GLY A 327 9.74 -20.78 12.94
C GLY A 327 8.50 -21.35 12.25
N GLY A 328 8.63 -21.85 11.02
CA GLY A 328 7.58 -22.56 10.28
C GLY A 328 6.96 -23.73 11.07
N LEU A 329 7.79 -24.47 11.83
CA LEU A 329 7.35 -25.63 12.61
C LEU A 329 6.27 -25.26 13.63
N ILE A 330 6.50 -24.21 14.43
CA ILE A 330 5.56 -23.83 15.49
C ILE A 330 4.30 -23.14 14.95
N ILE A 331 4.42 -22.22 13.97
CA ILE A 331 3.25 -21.49 13.46
C ILE A 331 2.22 -22.46 12.86
N TYR A 332 2.69 -23.47 12.14
CA TYR A 332 1.83 -24.44 11.48
C TYR A 332 1.30 -25.51 12.44
N ASN A 333 2.11 -25.99 13.38
CA ASN A 333 1.64 -26.94 14.39
C ASN A 333 0.59 -26.29 15.32
N TRP A 334 0.81 -25.04 15.73
CA TRP A 334 -0.17 -24.31 16.53
C TRP A 334 -1.43 -23.99 15.73
N ALA A 335 -1.32 -23.51 14.48
CA ALA A 335 -2.48 -23.28 13.60
C ALA A 335 -3.28 -24.56 13.35
N ALA A 336 -2.61 -25.70 13.19
CA ALA A 336 -3.25 -26.99 13.06
C ALA A 336 -4.02 -27.35 14.33
N LYS A 337 -3.49 -27.14 15.53
CA LYS A 337 -4.23 -27.37 16.79
C LYS A 337 -5.40 -26.39 16.95
N ASN A 338 -5.21 -25.14 16.53
CA ASN A 338 -6.07 -23.99 16.86
C ASN A 338 -6.62 -23.23 15.63
N PRO A 339 -7.22 -23.89 14.62
CA PRO A 339 -7.49 -23.25 13.32
C PRO A 339 -8.47 -22.06 13.37
N LYS A 340 -9.36 -22.02 14.37
CA LYS A 340 -10.34 -20.93 14.55
C LYS A 340 -9.73 -19.66 15.16
N LYS A 341 -8.52 -19.76 15.73
CA LYS A 341 -7.78 -18.67 16.38
C LYS A 341 -6.76 -17.99 15.44
N VAL A 342 -6.75 -18.36 14.17
CA VAL A 342 -5.80 -17.84 13.17
C VAL A 342 -6.54 -16.93 12.19
N ALA A 343 -6.00 -15.73 11.98
CA ALA A 343 -6.45 -14.82 10.94
C ALA A 343 -5.81 -15.18 9.59
N CYS A 344 -4.48 -15.29 9.57
CA CYS A 344 -3.69 -15.80 8.45
C CYS A 344 -2.29 -16.21 8.92
N ILE A 345 -1.52 -16.80 8.02
CA ILE A 345 -0.14 -17.22 8.26
C ILE A 345 0.79 -16.59 7.23
N TYR A 346 1.86 -15.96 7.69
CA TYR A 346 3.02 -15.56 6.91
C TYR A 346 4.20 -16.49 7.24
N GLY A 347 4.59 -17.31 6.26
CA GLY A 347 5.78 -18.16 6.33
C GLY A 347 6.91 -17.59 5.47
N ASP A 348 8.12 -17.53 6.01
CA ASP A 348 9.30 -17.00 5.30
C ASP A 348 10.40 -18.06 5.28
N ALA A 349 10.66 -18.63 4.09
CA ALA A 349 11.39 -19.88 3.90
C ALA A 349 11.04 -20.92 5.00
N PRO A 350 9.75 -21.21 5.24
CA PRO A 350 9.34 -21.92 6.45
C PRO A 350 9.75 -23.40 6.37
N VAL A 351 10.39 -23.90 7.42
CA VAL A 351 10.58 -25.35 7.60
C VAL A 351 9.22 -25.98 7.87
N MET A 352 8.87 -26.97 7.05
CA MET A 352 7.58 -27.66 7.08
C MET A 352 7.69 -29.12 7.55
N ASP A 353 8.90 -29.66 7.61
CA ASP A 353 9.15 -31.03 8.07
C ASP A 353 10.50 -31.14 8.79
N ILE A 354 10.49 -31.71 10.00
CA ILE A 354 11.72 -31.92 10.78
C ILE A 354 12.71 -32.87 10.08
N LYS A 355 12.21 -33.69 9.15
CA LYS A 355 13.00 -34.60 8.31
C LYS A 355 13.85 -33.84 7.30
N SER A 356 13.31 -32.76 6.73
CA SER A 356 14.08 -31.87 5.84
C SER A 356 15.11 -31.10 6.64
N TRP A 357 14.68 -30.39 7.69
CA TRP A 357 15.58 -29.71 8.62
C TRP A 357 15.14 -29.93 10.07
N PRO A 358 16.03 -30.29 11.02
CA PRO A 358 17.49 -30.38 10.90
C PRO A 358 18.02 -31.76 10.49
N LEU A 359 17.16 -32.77 10.31
CA LEU A 359 17.61 -34.16 10.16
C LEU A 359 18.23 -34.49 8.80
N ASN A 360 18.01 -33.66 7.76
CA ASN A 360 18.50 -33.85 6.41
C ASN A 360 18.27 -35.28 5.88
N TRP A 361 17.05 -35.77 6.02
CA TRP A 361 16.59 -37.11 5.63
C TRP A 361 17.37 -38.29 6.24
N GLY A 362 18.04 -38.07 7.37
CA GLY A 362 18.87 -39.07 8.05
C GLY A 362 20.37 -38.81 7.89
N ASP A 363 20.76 -38.05 6.86
CA ASP A 363 22.14 -37.63 6.61
C ASP A 363 22.42 -36.27 7.23
N CYS A 364 22.17 -36.16 8.55
CA CYS A 364 22.30 -34.90 9.29
C CYS A 364 23.69 -34.28 9.07
N LEU A 365 23.69 -33.07 8.49
CA LEU A 365 24.91 -32.28 8.29
C LEU A 365 25.58 -31.96 9.64
N ASP A 366 26.91 -31.85 9.63
CA ASP A 366 27.69 -31.58 10.84
C ASP A 366 27.23 -30.32 11.57
N GLU A 367 26.96 -29.25 10.83
CA GLU A 367 26.42 -27.98 11.33
C GLU A 367 25.04 -28.11 12.01
N ASN A 368 24.26 -29.14 11.64
CA ASN A 368 22.92 -29.39 12.17
C ASN A 368 22.90 -30.36 13.35
N LYS A 369 24.02 -31.02 13.71
CA LYS A 369 24.07 -32.00 14.81
C LYS A 369 23.56 -31.47 16.14
N ARG A 370 23.91 -30.21 16.48
CA ARG A 370 23.37 -29.56 17.69
C ARG A 370 21.85 -29.40 17.62
N SER A 371 21.34 -28.94 16.49
CA SER A 371 19.91 -28.77 16.27
C SER A 371 19.16 -30.11 16.32
N MET A 372 19.75 -31.19 15.78
CA MET A 372 19.21 -32.54 15.91
C MET A 372 19.13 -32.98 17.38
N SER A 373 20.20 -32.83 18.17
CA SER A 373 20.17 -33.22 19.59
C SER A 373 19.08 -32.48 20.36
N LEU A 374 18.95 -31.17 20.15
CA LEU A 374 17.90 -30.36 20.80
C LEU A 374 16.50 -30.74 20.30
N LEU A 375 16.34 -31.10 19.03
CA LEU A 375 15.08 -31.63 18.50
C LEU A 375 14.68 -32.92 19.20
N LEU A 376 15.60 -33.88 19.33
CA LEU A 376 15.34 -35.15 20.01
C LEU A 376 14.89 -34.92 21.45
N GLU A 377 15.58 -34.05 22.17
CA GLU A 377 15.20 -33.66 23.54
C GLU A 377 13.82 -32.98 23.58
N ALA A 378 13.56 -32.02 22.70
CA ALA A 378 12.33 -31.24 22.69
C ALA A 378 11.07 -32.08 22.39
N TYR A 379 11.22 -33.17 21.64
CA TYR A 379 10.14 -34.12 21.34
C TYR A 379 10.17 -35.37 22.23
N GLY A 380 11.26 -35.61 22.96
CA GLY A 380 11.46 -36.83 23.76
C GLY A 380 11.77 -38.07 22.91
N PHE A 381 12.34 -37.89 21.71
CA PHE A 381 12.73 -39.00 20.85
C PHE A 381 13.99 -39.68 21.38
N ALA A 382 14.02 -41.01 21.36
CA ALA A 382 15.17 -41.80 21.79
C ALA A 382 16.36 -41.68 20.82
N ASN A 383 16.08 -41.51 19.52
CA ASN A 383 17.08 -41.42 18.46
C ASN A 383 16.51 -40.78 17.18
N ALA A 384 17.38 -40.57 16.19
CA ALA A 384 17.00 -39.98 14.90
C ALA A 384 16.01 -40.85 14.10
N GLU A 385 16.04 -42.19 14.26
CA GLU A 385 15.09 -43.07 13.56
C GLU A 385 13.65 -42.80 14.01
N GLU A 386 13.44 -42.62 15.31
CA GLU A 386 12.13 -42.24 15.86
C GLU A 386 11.68 -40.87 15.34
N ALA A 387 12.59 -39.89 15.28
CA ALA A 387 12.30 -38.58 14.72
C ALA A 387 11.96 -38.66 13.21
N MET A 388 12.65 -39.51 12.46
CA MET A 388 12.36 -39.78 11.03
C MET A 388 11.02 -40.49 10.83
N ALA A 389 10.55 -41.26 11.81
CA ALA A 389 9.23 -41.90 11.79
C ALA A 389 8.08 -40.94 12.16
N TRP A 390 8.37 -39.73 12.67
CA TRP A 390 7.35 -38.75 13.05
C TRP A 390 6.46 -38.36 11.87
N ASN A 391 5.15 -38.25 12.11
CA ASN A 391 4.13 -38.01 11.08
C ASN A 391 3.12 -36.91 11.46
N LYS A 392 3.52 -36.02 12.38
CA LYS A 392 2.74 -34.83 12.78
C LYS A 392 3.54 -33.55 12.53
N ASN A 393 4.24 -33.49 11.40
CA ASN A 393 4.88 -32.28 10.91
C ASN A 393 3.85 -31.32 10.29
N PRO A 394 4.19 -30.03 10.11
CA PRO A 394 3.38 -29.09 9.34
C PRO A 394 2.85 -29.66 8.00
N LEU A 395 3.69 -30.37 7.23
CA LEU A 395 3.26 -31.03 5.99
C LEU A 395 2.09 -31.99 6.20
N ASN A 396 2.08 -32.74 7.30
CA ASN A 396 1.01 -33.70 7.63
C ASN A 396 -0.30 -33.00 8.03
N HIS A 397 -0.27 -31.69 8.30
CA HIS A 397 -1.43 -30.90 8.67
C HIS A 397 -2.10 -30.17 7.50
N ALA A 398 -1.57 -30.27 6.27
CA ALA A 398 -2.09 -29.61 5.08
C ALA A 398 -3.61 -29.77 4.90
N ARG A 399 -4.14 -31.00 5.05
CA ARG A 399 -5.59 -31.27 4.97
C ARG A 399 -6.40 -30.45 5.98
N LYS A 400 -5.92 -30.38 7.22
CA LYS A 400 -6.63 -29.71 8.33
C LYS A 400 -6.65 -28.20 8.10
N LEU A 401 -5.51 -27.64 7.69
CA LEU A 401 -5.35 -26.21 7.41
C LEU A 401 -6.15 -25.78 6.17
N ALA A 402 -6.11 -26.58 5.10
CA ALA A 402 -6.90 -26.34 3.89
C ALA A 402 -8.41 -26.33 4.17
N LYS A 403 -8.91 -27.30 4.94
CA LYS A 403 -10.32 -27.35 5.35
C LYS A 403 -10.73 -26.18 6.24
N ALA A 404 -9.79 -25.65 7.04
CA ALA A 404 -10.02 -24.47 7.85
C ALA A 404 -10.05 -23.16 7.03
N LYS A 405 -9.70 -23.20 5.74
CA LYS A 405 -9.68 -22.05 4.82
C LYS A 405 -8.81 -20.90 5.34
N ILE A 406 -7.73 -21.22 6.07
CA ILE A 406 -6.80 -20.21 6.61
C ILE A 406 -6.02 -19.60 5.44
N PRO A 407 -6.04 -18.27 5.23
CA PRO A 407 -5.17 -17.63 4.25
C PRO A 407 -3.70 -17.82 4.63
N MET A 408 -2.88 -18.28 3.68
CA MET A 408 -1.45 -18.52 3.89
C MET A 408 -0.63 -17.87 2.77
N ILE A 409 0.44 -17.17 3.14
CA ILE A 409 1.43 -16.62 2.22
C ILE A 409 2.82 -17.13 2.59
N HIS A 410 3.58 -17.60 1.60
CA HIS A 410 4.99 -17.97 1.72
C HIS A 410 5.87 -17.02 0.91
N VAL A 411 7.01 -16.65 1.46
CA VAL A 411 8.13 -16.03 0.71
C VAL A 411 9.27 -17.02 0.69
N VAL A 412 9.83 -17.35 -0.48
CA VAL A 412 10.89 -18.36 -0.62
C VAL A 412 11.98 -17.90 -1.59
N GLY A 413 13.22 -18.31 -1.33
CA GLY A 413 14.31 -18.25 -2.31
C GLY A 413 14.29 -19.49 -3.20
N ASP A 414 14.40 -19.31 -4.51
CA ASP A 414 14.28 -20.42 -5.47
C ASP A 414 15.44 -21.42 -5.40
N ILE A 415 16.60 -20.99 -4.91
CA ILE A 415 17.80 -21.81 -4.76
C ILE A 415 18.19 -21.99 -3.29
N ASP A 416 17.21 -21.93 -2.38
CA ASP A 416 17.42 -22.17 -0.95
C ASP A 416 17.89 -23.62 -0.71
N GLU A 417 19.10 -23.78 -0.17
CA GLU A 417 19.66 -25.08 0.24
C GLU A 417 19.46 -25.37 1.74
N GLY A 418 19.16 -24.35 2.55
CA GLY A 418 18.94 -24.49 3.99
C GLY A 418 17.53 -24.95 4.32
N VAL A 419 16.53 -24.45 3.58
CA VAL A 419 15.15 -24.91 3.62
C VAL A 419 14.64 -25.13 2.19
N PRO A 420 15.05 -26.23 1.53
CA PRO A 420 14.75 -26.44 0.12
C PRO A 420 13.26 -26.36 -0.19
N VAL A 421 12.91 -25.55 -1.19
CA VAL A 421 11.51 -25.35 -1.64
C VAL A 421 10.89 -26.68 -2.04
N ALA A 422 11.66 -27.53 -2.72
CA ALA A 422 11.23 -28.86 -3.18
C ALA A 422 10.84 -29.81 -2.04
N GLU A 423 11.41 -29.63 -0.85
CA GLU A 423 11.19 -30.47 0.33
C GLU A 423 10.14 -29.88 1.29
N ASN A 424 9.88 -28.57 1.19
CA ASN A 424 9.02 -27.84 2.12
C ASN A 424 7.83 -27.22 1.39
N THR A 425 7.93 -25.94 0.98
CA THR A 425 6.83 -25.15 0.42
C THR A 425 6.15 -25.82 -0.78
N ALA A 426 6.91 -26.41 -1.72
CA ALA A 426 6.32 -27.04 -2.91
C ALA A 426 5.51 -28.30 -2.56
N ILE A 427 5.93 -29.07 -1.55
CA ILE A 427 5.13 -30.21 -1.07
C ILE A 427 3.86 -29.69 -0.41
N PHE A 428 3.99 -28.71 0.48
CA PHE A 428 2.86 -28.16 1.22
C PHE A 428 1.80 -27.57 0.29
N GLU A 429 2.21 -26.77 -0.71
CA GLU A 429 1.32 -26.19 -1.71
C GLU A 429 0.53 -27.27 -2.45
N ARG A 430 1.20 -28.31 -2.95
CA ARG A 430 0.54 -29.45 -3.61
C ARG A 430 -0.44 -30.17 -2.69
N GLU A 431 -0.08 -30.41 -1.44
CA GLU A 431 -0.96 -31.09 -0.48
C GLU A 431 -2.17 -30.24 -0.11
N VAL A 432 -2.01 -28.93 0.08
CA VAL A 432 -3.12 -27.99 0.34
C VAL A 432 -4.06 -27.92 -0.87
N ALA A 433 -3.53 -27.89 -2.09
CA ALA A 433 -4.29 -27.85 -3.34
C ALA A 433 -5.22 -29.06 -3.52
N LYS A 434 -4.80 -30.27 -3.11
CA LYS A 434 -5.64 -31.48 -3.11
C LYS A 434 -6.95 -31.33 -2.33
N TYR A 435 -7.03 -30.38 -1.41
CA TYR A 435 -8.19 -30.12 -0.57
C TYR A 435 -8.92 -28.81 -0.89
N GLY A 436 -8.71 -28.24 -2.08
CA GLY A 436 -9.49 -27.10 -2.59
C GLY A 436 -9.18 -25.78 -1.88
N HIS A 437 -7.92 -25.60 -1.50
CA HIS A 437 -7.36 -24.37 -0.94
C HIS A 437 -5.98 -24.11 -1.54
N SER A 438 -5.38 -22.95 -1.29
CA SER A 438 -4.08 -22.58 -1.88
C SER A 438 -3.20 -21.83 -0.87
N VAL A 439 -1.89 -21.84 -1.14
CA VAL A 439 -0.90 -20.99 -0.48
C VAL A 439 -0.45 -19.97 -1.51
N HIS A 440 -0.40 -18.68 -1.16
CA HIS A 440 0.19 -17.67 -2.04
C HIS A 440 1.70 -17.72 -1.89
N VAL A 441 2.46 -18.10 -2.91
CA VAL A 441 3.92 -18.20 -2.82
C VAL A 441 4.57 -17.08 -3.63
N ILE A 442 5.41 -16.29 -2.97
CA ILE A 442 6.28 -15.31 -3.58
C ILE A 442 7.66 -15.95 -3.73
N HIS A 443 8.05 -16.21 -4.97
CA HIS A 443 9.35 -16.71 -5.35
C HIS A 443 10.34 -15.55 -5.52
N LYS A 444 11.53 -15.68 -4.94
CA LYS A 444 12.68 -14.79 -5.14
C LYS A 444 13.69 -15.51 -6.04
N PRO A 445 13.72 -15.21 -7.35
CA PRO A 445 14.60 -15.88 -8.30
C PRO A 445 16.06 -15.69 -7.93
N ASN A 446 16.84 -16.77 -8.01
CA ASN A 446 18.28 -16.79 -7.71
C ASN A 446 18.66 -16.40 -6.27
N VAL A 447 17.70 -16.36 -5.35
CA VAL A 447 17.95 -16.11 -3.93
C VAL A 447 18.00 -17.45 -3.18
N GLY A 448 19.00 -17.59 -2.31
CA GLY A 448 19.15 -18.74 -1.40
C GLY A 448 18.30 -18.58 -0.14
N HIS A 449 18.79 -19.07 1.01
CA HIS A 449 18.09 -18.94 2.28
C HIS A 449 17.90 -17.49 2.76
N HIS A 450 18.89 -16.65 2.44
CA HIS A 450 18.92 -15.23 2.79
C HIS A 450 19.02 -14.35 1.53
N PRO A 451 18.56 -13.09 1.60
CA PRO A 451 17.87 -12.45 2.74
C PRO A 451 16.48 -13.04 2.98
N HIS A 452 15.98 -12.97 4.21
CA HIS A 452 14.59 -13.26 4.49
C HIS A 452 13.69 -12.08 4.10
N SER A 453 12.39 -12.34 3.96
CA SER A 453 11.35 -11.35 3.68
C SER A 453 11.56 -10.65 2.33
N LEU A 454 10.82 -9.56 2.10
CA LEU A 454 11.01 -8.62 0.99
C LEU A 454 11.51 -7.30 1.58
N ASN A 455 12.40 -6.58 0.87
CA ASN A 455 12.80 -5.23 1.31
C ASN A 455 11.57 -4.33 1.42
N ASN A 456 10.78 -4.24 0.35
CA ASN A 456 9.46 -3.61 0.38
C ASN A 456 8.41 -4.65 0.82
N PRO A 457 7.82 -4.53 2.03
CA PRO A 457 6.92 -5.54 2.59
C PRO A 457 5.49 -5.46 2.06
N GLU A 458 5.15 -4.49 1.18
CA GLU A 458 3.77 -4.17 0.79
C GLU A 458 2.94 -5.38 0.34
N LYS A 459 3.55 -6.32 -0.42
CA LYS A 459 2.83 -7.52 -0.87
C LYS A 459 2.38 -8.41 0.30
N ILE A 460 3.24 -8.55 1.33
CA ILE A 460 2.96 -9.36 2.52
C ILE A 460 1.96 -8.62 3.42
N VAL A 461 2.17 -7.32 3.62
CA VAL A 461 1.30 -6.48 4.48
C VAL A 461 -0.09 -6.39 3.88
N SER A 462 -0.22 -6.12 2.57
CA SER A 462 -1.51 -6.08 1.87
C SER A 462 -2.26 -7.41 1.98
N PHE A 463 -1.55 -8.54 1.90
CA PHE A 463 -2.14 -9.86 2.14
C PHE A 463 -2.68 -10.00 3.57
N ILE A 464 -1.91 -9.58 4.59
CA ILE A 464 -2.31 -9.65 5.99
C ILE A 464 -3.51 -8.74 6.27
N LEU A 465 -3.46 -7.48 5.81
CA LEU A 465 -4.54 -6.51 5.95
C LEU A 465 -5.82 -7.01 5.28
N LYS A 466 -5.72 -7.68 4.14
CA LYS A 466 -6.87 -8.31 3.49
C LYS A 466 -7.45 -9.44 4.33
N ALA A 467 -6.62 -10.38 4.77
CA ALA A 467 -7.06 -11.54 5.53
C ALA A 467 -7.68 -11.16 6.88
N THR A 468 -7.31 -10.00 7.42
CA THR A 468 -7.80 -9.47 8.70
C THR A 468 -8.94 -8.45 8.53
N GLY A 469 -9.24 -8.01 7.30
CA GLY A 469 -10.32 -7.06 7.02
C GLY A 469 -9.97 -5.58 7.21
N TYR A 470 -8.67 -5.24 7.27
CA TYR A 470 -8.17 -3.87 7.44
C TYR A 470 -7.67 -3.23 6.13
N LYS A 471 -7.58 -3.98 5.02
CA LYS A 471 -7.18 -3.43 3.72
C LYS A 471 -8.22 -2.40 3.26
N LYS A 472 -7.75 -1.17 3.01
CA LYS A 472 -8.56 -0.09 2.44
C LYS A 472 -8.57 -0.19 0.91
N ASN A 473 -9.75 -0.09 0.31
CA ASN A 473 -9.88 -0.04 -1.13
C ASN A 473 -9.53 1.38 -1.63
N MET A 474 -8.34 1.56 -2.20
CA MET A 474 -7.91 2.85 -2.75
C MET A 474 -8.53 3.16 -4.12
N CYS A 475 -9.15 2.18 -4.79
CA CYS A 475 -9.79 2.37 -6.10
C CYS A 475 -11.03 3.28 -6.02
N VAL A 476 -11.65 3.41 -4.83
CA VAL A 476 -12.81 4.28 -4.57
C VAL A 476 -12.42 5.63 -3.96
N TYR A 477 -11.13 5.88 -3.73
CA TYR A 477 -10.67 7.08 -3.04
C TYR A 477 -10.29 8.17 -4.06
N PRO A 478 -11.06 9.26 -4.23
CA PRO A 478 -10.81 10.25 -5.28
C PRO A 478 -9.51 11.00 -5.02
N VAL A 479 -8.49 10.77 -5.84
CA VAL A 479 -7.23 11.53 -5.86
C VAL A 479 -6.82 11.86 -7.28
N PRO A 480 -6.17 13.02 -7.51
CA PRO A 480 -5.71 13.39 -8.84
C PRO A 480 -4.64 12.40 -9.32
N GLY A 481 -4.56 12.21 -10.64
CA GLY A 481 -3.43 11.51 -11.21
C GLY A 481 -2.16 12.36 -11.05
N ASN A 482 -1.03 11.69 -10.89
CA ASN A 482 0.29 12.28 -10.81
C ASN A 482 1.17 11.83 -11.99
N GLU A 483 0.57 11.43 -13.11
CA GLU A 483 1.29 10.86 -14.25
C GLU A 483 2.09 11.93 -15.04
N TYR A 484 3.33 11.58 -15.37
CA TYR A 484 4.21 12.37 -16.24
C TYR A 484 5.23 11.42 -16.88
N ARG A 485 4.88 10.89 -18.05
CA ARG A 485 5.76 10.06 -18.87
C ARG A 485 5.74 10.58 -20.30
N SER A 486 6.91 10.63 -20.94
CA SER A 486 7.04 10.97 -22.37
C SER A 486 6.19 10.07 -23.28
N ALA A 487 6.00 8.81 -22.88
CA ALA A 487 5.18 7.82 -23.58
C ALA A 487 3.66 7.92 -23.31
N ALA A 488 3.18 8.92 -22.54
CA ALA A 488 1.76 9.06 -22.23
C ALA A 488 0.91 9.57 -23.43
N GLY A 489 1.55 9.88 -24.57
CA GLY A 489 0.88 10.36 -25.78
C GLY A 489 0.40 11.81 -25.65
N TRP A 490 1.17 12.65 -24.96
CA TRP A 490 0.88 14.06 -24.73
C TRP A 490 1.86 14.97 -25.46
N SER A 491 1.47 16.23 -25.69
CA SER A 491 2.38 17.25 -26.22
C SER A 491 3.57 17.44 -25.27
N GLU A 492 4.74 17.80 -25.80
CA GLU A 492 5.94 18.06 -25.00
C GLU A 492 5.65 19.01 -23.82
N GLY A 493 6.16 18.65 -22.63
CA GLY A 493 5.96 19.39 -21.38
C GLY A 493 4.56 19.28 -20.76
N ALA A 494 3.61 18.57 -21.38
CA ALA A 494 2.30 18.34 -20.77
C ALA A 494 2.37 17.27 -19.66
N GLU A 495 1.59 17.51 -18.62
CA GLU A 495 1.41 16.64 -17.47
C GLU A 495 -0.07 16.41 -17.20
N TRP A 496 -0.39 15.50 -16.29
CA TRP A 496 -1.76 15.07 -16.02
C TRP A 496 -2.75 16.22 -15.83
N TYR A 497 -2.42 17.26 -15.06
CA TYR A 497 -3.31 18.40 -14.85
C TYR A 497 -3.46 19.28 -16.11
N ALA A 498 -2.42 19.43 -16.92
CA ALA A 498 -2.50 20.13 -18.20
C ALA A 498 -3.44 19.42 -19.16
N VAL A 499 -3.40 18.09 -19.18
CA VAL A 499 -4.31 17.25 -19.97
C VAL A 499 -5.73 17.32 -19.42
N ALA A 500 -5.92 17.36 -18.11
CA ALA A 500 -7.23 17.57 -17.48
C ALA A 500 -7.82 18.96 -17.80
N ARG A 501 -7.02 20.03 -17.70
CA ARG A 501 -7.46 21.39 -18.10
C ARG A 501 -7.79 21.51 -19.58
N ASP A 502 -7.06 20.80 -20.43
CA ASP A 502 -7.39 20.70 -21.85
C ASP A 502 -8.76 20.03 -22.06
N ILE A 503 -9.18 19.08 -21.19
CA ILE A 503 -10.52 18.44 -21.30
C ILE A 503 -11.56 19.50 -21.00
N GLU A 504 -11.38 20.19 -19.88
CA GLU A 504 -12.25 21.26 -19.43
C GLU A 504 -12.45 22.32 -20.51
N ALA A 505 -11.37 22.80 -21.13
CA ALA A 505 -11.43 23.77 -22.21
C ALA A 505 -12.10 23.21 -23.49
N THR A 506 -11.83 21.94 -23.84
CA THR A 506 -12.41 21.30 -25.03
C THR A 506 -13.92 21.07 -24.87
N LEU A 507 -14.41 20.85 -23.64
CA LEU A 507 -15.82 20.54 -23.37
C LEU A 507 -16.70 21.78 -23.18
N GLU A 508 -16.12 22.93 -22.83
CA GLU A 508 -16.85 24.14 -22.44
C GLU A 508 -17.99 24.51 -23.41
N GLY A 509 -19.23 24.49 -22.92
CA GLY A 509 -20.43 24.91 -23.65
C GLY A 509 -20.85 23.99 -24.81
N ARG A 510 -20.17 22.87 -25.04
CA ARG A 510 -20.50 21.96 -26.15
C ARG A 510 -21.75 21.13 -25.85
N LYS A 511 -22.59 20.98 -26.87
CA LYS A 511 -23.67 19.98 -26.92
C LYS A 511 -23.17 18.78 -27.71
N LEU A 512 -23.12 17.62 -27.08
CA LEU A 512 -22.53 16.42 -27.65
C LEU A 512 -23.57 15.33 -27.73
N LYS A 513 -23.53 14.52 -28.79
CA LYS A 513 -24.23 13.24 -28.82
C LYS A 513 -23.53 12.22 -27.91
N LEU A 514 -22.20 12.25 -27.86
CA LEU A 514 -21.39 11.28 -27.12
C LEU A 514 -20.21 11.93 -26.38
N LEU A 515 -20.08 11.64 -25.09
CA LEU A 515 -18.86 11.89 -24.31
C LEU A 515 -18.23 10.56 -23.87
N MET A 516 -17.00 10.31 -24.27
CA MET A 516 -16.23 9.15 -23.81
C MET A 516 -15.41 9.49 -22.56
N LEU A 517 -15.46 8.67 -21.52
CA LEU A 517 -14.73 8.86 -20.26
C LEU A 517 -13.85 7.64 -19.99
N GLY A 518 -12.56 7.84 -19.72
CA GLY A 518 -11.67 6.71 -19.45
C GLY A 518 -10.20 7.02 -19.36
N ASN A 519 -9.39 6.06 -19.79
CA ASN A 519 -7.93 6.07 -19.71
C ASN A 519 -7.25 6.28 -21.08
N SER A 520 -6.04 5.73 -21.27
CA SER A 520 -5.26 5.78 -22.52
C SER A 520 -5.98 5.22 -23.74
N ILE A 521 -6.78 4.15 -23.58
CA ILE A 521 -7.55 3.57 -24.69
C ILE A 521 -8.63 4.56 -25.14
N THR A 522 -9.26 5.25 -24.19
CA THR A 522 -10.21 6.33 -24.51
C THR A 522 -9.51 7.54 -25.12
N GLN A 523 -8.34 7.93 -24.58
CA GLN A 523 -7.53 9.04 -25.10
C GLN A 523 -7.15 8.83 -26.57
N GLY A 524 -6.83 7.58 -26.95
CA GLY A 524 -6.43 7.24 -28.32
C GLY A 524 -7.54 7.43 -29.37
N LEU A 525 -8.79 7.67 -28.97
CA LEU A 525 -9.84 8.12 -29.89
C LEU A 525 -9.53 9.49 -30.51
N GLY A 526 -8.78 10.37 -29.84
CA GLY A 526 -8.41 11.67 -30.38
C GLY A 526 -9.36 12.80 -30.02
N GLY A 527 -10.25 13.20 -30.93
CA GLY A 527 -11.19 14.32 -30.74
C GLY A 527 -10.56 15.69 -31.03
N GLU A 528 -11.07 16.76 -30.39
CA GLU A 528 -10.59 18.15 -30.59
C GLU A 528 -9.56 18.62 -29.54
N ARG A 529 -9.16 17.70 -28.66
CA ARG A 529 -8.18 17.86 -27.57
C ARG A 529 -6.84 18.41 -28.09
N GLN A 530 -6.22 19.39 -27.45
CA GLN A 530 -4.98 20.02 -27.95
C GLN A 530 -3.70 19.40 -27.38
N ARG A 531 -3.78 18.72 -26.23
CA ARG A 531 -2.61 18.22 -25.49
C ARG A 531 -2.28 16.75 -25.73
N ILE A 532 -2.95 16.09 -26.69
CA ILE A 532 -2.69 14.69 -27.04
C ILE A 532 -2.03 14.59 -28.42
N THR A 533 -1.14 13.63 -28.58
CA THR A 533 -0.39 13.40 -29.82
C THR A 533 -0.88 12.19 -30.62
N SER A 534 -1.61 11.27 -29.99
CA SER A 534 -2.21 10.09 -30.63
C SER A 534 -3.70 10.29 -30.88
N ARG A 535 -4.15 9.99 -32.11
CA ARG A 535 -5.55 10.12 -32.57
C ARG A 535 -5.99 8.93 -33.44
N ALA A 536 -5.50 7.75 -33.11
CA ALA A 536 -5.70 6.53 -33.91
C ALA A 536 -7.18 6.20 -34.17
N GLY A 537 -8.09 6.56 -33.26
CA GLY A 537 -9.53 6.31 -33.39
C GLY A 537 -10.35 7.46 -33.97
N GLN A 538 -9.75 8.61 -34.32
CA GLN A 538 -10.51 9.82 -34.64
C GLN A 538 -11.37 9.64 -35.89
N GLN A 539 -10.77 9.15 -36.97
CA GLN A 539 -11.49 8.88 -38.21
C GLN A 539 -12.66 7.91 -37.99
N ALA A 540 -12.42 6.82 -37.27
CA ALA A 540 -13.44 5.81 -36.99
C ALA A 540 -14.64 6.39 -36.21
N MET A 541 -14.39 7.27 -35.24
CA MET A 541 -15.46 7.87 -34.45
C MET A 541 -16.18 9.00 -35.20
N ASP A 542 -15.45 9.81 -36.00
CA ASP A 542 -16.04 10.81 -36.90
C ASP A 542 -16.98 10.17 -37.92
N GLU A 543 -16.60 9.03 -38.50
CA GLU A 543 -17.45 8.26 -39.43
C GLU A 543 -18.67 7.63 -38.73
N ALA A 544 -18.51 7.17 -37.48
CA ALA A 544 -19.57 6.45 -36.77
C ALA A 544 -20.62 7.38 -36.14
N ILE A 545 -20.20 8.53 -35.58
CA ILE A 545 -21.05 9.44 -34.79
C ILE A 545 -21.28 10.79 -35.49
N GLY A 546 -20.33 11.21 -36.31
CA GLY A 546 -20.30 12.53 -36.95
C GLY A 546 -19.29 13.46 -36.30
N LYS A 547 -18.44 14.10 -37.12
CA LYS A 547 -17.45 15.08 -36.67
C LYS A 547 -18.10 16.19 -35.85
N GLY A 548 -17.52 16.50 -34.70
CA GLY A 548 -18.00 17.54 -33.77
C GLY A 548 -19.16 17.11 -32.87
N ALA A 549 -19.84 16.00 -33.16
CA ALA A 549 -20.94 15.47 -32.34
C ALA A 549 -20.46 14.62 -31.15
N TRP A 550 -19.16 14.35 -31.04
CA TRP A 550 -18.59 13.58 -29.96
C TRP A 550 -17.32 14.24 -29.42
N GLU A 551 -16.94 13.85 -28.20
CA GLU A 551 -15.64 14.17 -27.62
C GLU A 551 -15.20 13.07 -26.64
N ASN A 552 -13.92 13.06 -26.26
CA ASN A 552 -13.39 12.18 -25.23
C ASN A 552 -12.63 12.93 -24.13
N ALA A 553 -12.79 12.44 -22.92
CA ALA A 553 -12.15 12.88 -21.69
C ALA A 553 -11.31 11.74 -21.10
N GLY A 554 -10.58 11.04 -21.98
CA GLY A 554 -9.60 10.02 -21.63
C GLY A 554 -8.26 10.63 -21.21
N ILE A 555 -7.62 10.08 -20.17
CA ILE A 555 -6.26 10.44 -19.78
C ILE A 555 -5.40 9.17 -19.63
N SER A 556 -4.26 9.13 -20.30
CA SER A 556 -3.31 8.03 -20.19
C SER A 556 -2.84 7.81 -18.75
N GLY A 557 -2.75 6.54 -18.33
CA GLY A 557 -2.40 6.16 -16.95
C GLY A 557 -3.55 6.26 -15.93
N ASP A 558 -4.73 6.77 -16.30
CA ASP A 558 -5.82 6.89 -15.34
C ASP A 558 -6.30 5.54 -14.80
N ARG A 559 -6.44 5.52 -13.48
CA ARG A 559 -7.09 4.50 -12.68
C ARG A 559 -8.46 5.02 -12.22
N THR A 560 -9.28 4.17 -11.62
CA THR A 560 -10.64 4.54 -11.16
C THR A 560 -10.61 5.76 -10.23
N GLN A 561 -9.69 5.82 -9.27
CA GLN A 561 -9.55 6.95 -8.34
C GLN A 561 -9.28 8.29 -9.04
N HIS A 562 -8.54 8.28 -10.17
CA HIS A 562 -8.21 9.49 -10.91
C HIS A 562 -9.41 10.00 -11.69
N LEU A 563 -10.13 9.10 -12.39
CA LEU A 563 -11.37 9.48 -13.08
C LEU A 563 -12.43 9.94 -12.06
N LEU A 564 -12.55 9.24 -10.92
CA LEU A 564 -13.46 9.64 -9.85
C LEU A 564 -13.15 11.05 -9.33
N TRP A 565 -11.87 11.37 -9.14
CA TRP A 565 -11.45 12.72 -8.78
C TRP A 565 -11.81 13.74 -9.86
N ARG A 566 -11.59 13.43 -11.15
CA ARG A 566 -11.95 14.34 -12.25
C ARG A 566 -13.45 14.58 -12.33
N LEU A 567 -14.27 13.55 -12.17
CA LEU A 567 -15.73 13.71 -12.15
C LEU A 567 -16.18 14.65 -11.03
N LYS A 568 -15.53 14.58 -9.86
CA LYS A 568 -15.80 15.46 -8.72
C LYS A 568 -15.32 16.91 -8.91
N ASN A 569 -14.17 17.10 -9.55
CA ASN A 569 -13.44 18.38 -9.49
C ASN A 569 -13.32 19.13 -10.82
N CYS A 570 -13.49 18.47 -11.98
CA CYS A 570 -13.32 19.07 -13.30
C CYS A 570 -14.65 19.48 -13.96
N ASN A 571 -15.79 19.39 -13.26
CA ASN A 571 -17.12 19.80 -13.73
C ASN A 571 -17.42 19.37 -15.19
N TYR A 572 -17.65 18.07 -15.44
CA TYR A 572 -17.98 17.60 -16.80
C TYR A 572 -19.39 17.96 -17.27
N ASN A 573 -20.25 18.45 -16.38
CA ASN A 573 -21.54 19.02 -16.74
C ASN A 573 -21.43 20.40 -17.44
N ARG A 574 -20.20 20.93 -17.63
CA ARG A 574 -19.94 22.09 -18.48
C ARG A 574 -20.22 21.85 -19.98
N CYS A 575 -20.28 20.58 -20.37
CA CYS A 575 -20.86 20.16 -21.64
C CYS A 575 -22.23 19.52 -21.38
N SER A 576 -23.05 19.40 -22.41
CA SER A 576 -24.35 18.73 -22.33
C SER A 576 -24.36 17.52 -23.27
N PRO A 577 -23.80 16.37 -22.86
CA PRO A 577 -23.82 15.16 -23.66
C PRO A 577 -25.17 14.43 -23.54
N GLU A 578 -25.71 13.96 -24.66
CA GLU A 578 -26.87 13.05 -24.67
C GLU A 578 -26.51 11.70 -24.03
N VAL A 579 -25.34 11.15 -24.37
CA VAL A 579 -24.81 9.91 -23.81
C VAL A 579 -23.38 10.09 -23.32
N ALA A 580 -23.06 9.54 -22.14
CA ALA A 580 -21.68 9.37 -21.69
C ALA A 580 -21.34 7.89 -21.53
N VAL A 581 -20.22 7.47 -22.10
CA VAL A 581 -19.71 6.10 -22.02
C VAL A 581 -18.46 6.07 -21.15
N ILE A 582 -18.46 5.26 -20.09
CA ILE A 582 -17.34 5.11 -19.17
C ILE A 582 -16.62 3.79 -19.46
N THR A 583 -15.30 3.83 -19.65
CA THR A 583 -14.43 2.64 -19.67
C THR A 583 -13.12 2.91 -18.91
N ILE A 584 -12.95 2.26 -17.76
CA ILE A 584 -11.85 2.53 -16.82
C ILE A 584 -11.53 1.27 -16.01
N GLY A 585 -10.33 1.19 -15.44
CA GLY A 585 -9.93 0.14 -14.49
C GLY A 585 -8.82 -0.81 -14.96
N ILE A 586 -8.49 -0.86 -16.26
CA ILE A 586 -7.41 -1.78 -16.73
C ILE A 586 -6.04 -1.41 -16.14
N ASN A 587 -5.80 -0.11 -15.92
CA ASN A 587 -4.58 0.36 -15.28
C ASN A 587 -4.52 -0.02 -13.78
N ASN A 588 -5.65 -0.19 -13.11
CA ASN A 588 -5.70 -0.72 -11.74
C ASN A 588 -5.27 -2.20 -11.73
N ILE A 589 -5.81 -3.01 -12.64
CA ILE A 589 -5.40 -4.41 -12.81
C ILE A 589 -3.90 -4.50 -13.12
N ASN A 590 -3.39 -3.65 -14.02
CA ASN A 590 -1.97 -3.60 -14.33
C ASN A 590 -1.10 -3.13 -13.16
N ALA A 591 -1.64 -2.30 -12.26
CA ALA A 591 -0.99 -1.88 -11.02
C ALA A 591 -1.08 -2.94 -9.90
N GLY A 592 -1.80 -4.05 -10.12
CA GLY A 592 -1.96 -5.15 -9.16
C GLY A 592 -3.13 -4.99 -8.19
N ASP A 593 -4.04 -4.04 -8.43
CA ASP A 593 -5.28 -3.92 -7.65
C ASP A 593 -6.18 -5.15 -7.90
N GLU A 594 -6.96 -5.53 -6.89
CA GLU A 594 -7.83 -6.71 -6.97
C GLU A 594 -9.08 -6.44 -7.80
N ALA A 595 -9.54 -7.44 -8.55
CA ALA A 595 -10.71 -7.32 -9.43
C ALA A 595 -11.96 -6.79 -8.71
N LYS A 596 -12.21 -7.22 -7.47
CA LYS A 596 -13.31 -6.71 -6.65
C LYS A 596 -13.14 -5.22 -6.33
N ASP A 597 -11.96 -4.82 -5.87
CA ASP A 597 -11.65 -3.44 -5.50
C ASP A 597 -11.77 -2.51 -6.72
N VAL A 598 -11.29 -2.97 -7.89
CA VAL A 598 -11.43 -2.28 -9.17
C VAL A 598 -12.89 -2.14 -9.58
N ALA A 599 -13.70 -3.20 -9.44
CA ALA A 599 -15.12 -3.13 -9.77
C ALA A 599 -15.86 -2.11 -8.89
N GLU A 600 -15.57 -2.06 -7.59
CA GLU A 600 -16.10 -1.04 -6.68
C GLU A 600 -15.67 0.39 -7.10
N GLY A 601 -14.40 0.57 -7.51
CA GLY A 601 -13.91 1.83 -8.06
C GLY A 601 -14.64 2.25 -9.35
N ILE A 602 -14.91 1.30 -10.25
CA ILE A 602 -15.67 1.54 -11.48
C ILE A 602 -17.11 1.96 -11.15
N VAL A 603 -17.76 1.28 -10.20
CA VAL A 603 -19.11 1.63 -9.72
C VAL A 603 -19.13 3.05 -9.17
N ALA A 604 -18.15 3.42 -8.34
CA ALA A 604 -18.04 4.78 -7.79
C ALA A 604 -17.91 5.84 -8.90
N CYS A 605 -17.14 5.57 -9.97
CA CYS A 605 -17.08 6.47 -11.13
C CYS A 605 -18.44 6.60 -11.82
N ALA A 606 -19.18 5.51 -12.02
CA ALA A 606 -20.48 5.54 -12.69
C ALA A 606 -21.53 6.29 -11.87
N GLU A 607 -21.59 6.06 -10.56
CA GLU A 607 -22.47 6.76 -9.64
C GLU A 607 -22.16 8.27 -9.58
N GLU A 608 -20.88 8.63 -9.52
CA GLU A 608 -20.48 10.03 -9.53
C GLU A 608 -20.78 10.70 -10.87
N ALA A 609 -20.57 10.02 -11.99
CA ALA A 609 -20.95 10.54 -13.31
C ALA A 609 -22.46 10.77 -13.42
N ARG A 610 -23.27 9.82 -12.93
CA ARG A 610 -24.73 9.95 -12.86
C ARG A 610 -25.14 11.15 -12.00
N ARG A 611 -24.47 11.36 -10.86
CA ARG A 611 -24.73 12.49 -9.95
C ARG A 611 -24.41 13.83 -10.59
N GLN A 612 -23.30 13.92 -11.34
CA GLN A 612 -22.80 15.16 -11.91
C GLN A 612 -23.52 15.56 -13.21
N MET A 613 -23.98 14.59 -14.00
CA MET A 613 -24.61 14.84 -15.30
C MET A 613 -26.03 14.26 -15.34
N PRO A 614 -27.00 14.66 -14.48
CA PRO A 614 -28.27 13.94 -14.23
C PRO A 614 -29.18 13.70 -15.45
N ASP A 615 -29.05 14.50 -16.52
CA ASP A 615 -29.85 14.38 -17.73
C ASP A 615 -29.21 13.51 -18.83
N THR A 616 -27.95 13.11 -18.66
CA THR A 616 -27.20 12.31 -19.64
C THR A 616 -27.51 10.82 -19.50
N ARG A 617 -27.68 10.06 -20.59
CA ARG A 617 -27.72 8.58 -20.51
C ARG A 617 -26.31 8.06 -20.23
N ILE A 618 -26.13 7.30 -19.14
CA ILE A 618 -24.82 6.75 -18.76
C ILE A 618 -24.73 5.28 -19.17
N ILE A 619 -23.72 4.94 -19.97
CA ILE A 619 -23.37 3.56 -20.32
C ILE A 619 -22.02 3.23 -19.67
N LEU A 620 -22.01 2.24 -18.79
CA LEU A 620 -20.79 1.67 -18.25
C LEU A 620 -20.33 0.54 -19.17
N LEU A 621 -19.30 0.83 -19.96
CA LEU A 621 -18.63 -0.17 -20.77
C LEU A 621 -17.49 -0.78 -19.95
N GLY A 622 -17.64 -2.06 -19.60
CA GLY A 622 -16.64 -2.79 -18.81
C GLY A 622 -15.26 -2.82 -19.46
N LEU A 623 -14.29 -3.42 -18.76
CA LEU A 623 -12.91 -3.54 -19.26
C LEU A 623 -12.85 -4.18 -20.65
N LEU A 624 -12.15 -3.53 -21.57
CA LEU A 624 -11.71 -4.19 -22.80
C LEU A 624 -10.77 -5.35 -22.43
N PRO A 625 -10.82 -6.48 -23.15
CA PRO A 625 -9.92 -7.58 -22.88
C PRO A 625 -8.47 -7.15 -23.20
N ALA A 626 -7.55 -7.55 -22.32
CA ALA A 626 -6.12 -7.33 -22.50
C ALA A 626 -5.33 -8.60 -22.11
N GLY A 627 -4.22 -8.84 -22.80
CA GLY A 627 -3.48 -10.10 -22.74
C GLY A 627 -3.98 -11.11 -23.79
N LYS A 628 -3.03 -11.70 -24.52
CA LYS A 628 -3.31 -12.49 -25.73
C LYS A 628 -4.03 -13.83 -25.43
N PRO A 629 -3.49 -14.73 -24.59
CA PRO A 629 -4.17 -15.98 -24.26
C PRO A 629 -5.44 -15.74 -23.45
N ALA A 630 -6.52 -16.49 -23.73
CA ALA A 630 -7.76 -16.42 -22.95
C ALA A 630 -7.54 -16.75 -21.45
N ASN A 631 -6.52 -17.56 -21.13
CA ASN A 631 -6.14 -17.90 -19.77
C ASN A 631 -4.99 -17.03 -19.23
N ALA A 632 -4.68 -15.89 -19.83
CA ALA A 632 -3.72 -14.95 -19.23
C ALA A 632 -4.24 -14.45 -17.87
N TRP A 633 -3.33 -14.15 -16.93
CA TRP A 633 -3.73 -13.66 -15.61
C TRP A 633 -4.57 -12.37 -15.71
N MET A 634 -4.19 -11.47 -16.63
CA MET A 634 -4.91 -10.22 -16.87
C MET A 634 -6.32 -10.46 -17.43
N ARG A 635 -6.51 -11.48 -18.28
CA ARG A 635 -7.82 -11.88 -18.78
C ARG A 635 -8.73 -12.39 -17.66
N ARG A 636 -8.23 -13.29 -16.81
CA ARG A 636 -8.97 -13.76 -15.63
C ARG A 636 -9.37 -12.62 -14.70
N ALA A 637 -8.45 -11.69 -14.44
CA ALA A 637 -8.73 -10.53 -13.61
C ALA A 637 -9.82 -9.62 -14.22
N CYS A 638 -9.79 -9.39 -15.54
CA CYS A 638 -10.85 -8.65 -16.24
C CYS A 638 -12.20 -9.37 -16.17
N ASP A 639 -12.23 -10.68 -16.37
CA ASP A 639 -13.45 -11.47 -16.30
C ASP A 639 -14.06 -11.47 -14.88
N GLU A 640 -13.22 -11.47 -13.85
CA GLU A 640 -13.65 -11.32 -12.45
C GLU A 640 -14.24 -9.93 -12.20
N VAL A 641 -13.63 -8.84 -12.71
CA VAL A 641 -14.22 -7.49 -12.66
C VAL A 641 -15.60 -7.49 -13.30
N HIS A 642 -15.75 -8.06 -14.50
CA HIS A 642 -17.04 -8.14 -15.19
C HIS A 642 -18.08 -8.94 -14.38
N ALA A 643 -17.67 -10.01 -13.72
CA ALA A 643 -18.54 -10.80 -12.86
C ALA A 643 -19.06 -10.00 -11.66
N HIS A 644 -18.25 -9.09 -11.10
CA HIS A 644 -18.68 -8.16 -10.06
C HIS A 644 -19.59 -7.06 -10.60
N LEU A 645 -19.24 -6.42 -11.72
CA LEU A 645 -20.02 -5.34 -12.33
C LEU A 645 -21.43 -5.80 -12.73
N LYS A 646 -21.56 -7.01 -13.28
CA LYS A 646 -22.86 -7.62 -13.63
C LYS A 646 -23.81 -7.71 -12.43
N ARG A 647 -23.28 -7.80 -11.20
CA ARG A 647 -24.07 -7.90 -9.96
C ARG A 647 -24.29 -6.57 -9.26
N ALA A 648 -23.56 -5.51 -9.63
CA ALA A 648 -23.54 -4.25 -8.90
C ALA A 648 -24.85 -3.45 -9.01
N ASN A 649 -25.71 -3.75 -10.00
CA ASN A 649 -27.01 -3.11 -10.25
C ASN A 649 -27.00 -1.58 -9.99
N ILE A 650 -26.25 -0.86 -10.83
CA ILE A 650 -26.06 0.58 -10.69
C ILE A 650 -27.33 1.28 -11.20
N LYS A 651 -27.96 2.11 -10.35
CA LYS A 651 -29.20 2.80 -10.69
C LYS A 651 -29.00 3.74 -11.89
N ASP A 652 -29.90 3.66 -12.87
CA ASP A 652 -29.94 4.52 -14.07
C ASP A 652 -28.64 4.49 -14.91
N VAL A 653 -27.91 3.37 -14.85
CA VAL A 653 -26.69 3.12 -15.64
C VAL A 653 -26.79 1.77 -16.35
N GLU A 654 -26.55 1.76 -17.65
CA GLU A 654 -26.53 0.54 -18.46
C GLU A 654 -25.13 -0.10 -18.45
N TYR A 655 -25.00 -1.33 -17.97
CA TYR A 655 -23.72 -2.06 -18.00
C TYR A 655 -23.61 -2.97 -19.23
N ILE A 656 -22.48 -2.88 -19.94
CA ILE A 656 -22.17 -3.70 -21.11
C ILE A 656 -20.78 -4.32 -20.95
N ASN A 657 -20.67 -5.62 -21.19
CA ASN A 657 -19.39 -6.31 -21.28
C ASN A 657 -18.93 -6.35 -22.76
N PRO A 658 -17.88 -5.60 -23.14
CA PRO A 658 -17.42 -5.52 -24.54
C PRO A 658 -16.53 -6.68 -24.97
N THR A 659 -16.23 -7.67 -24.12
CA THR A 659 -15.19 -8.68 -24.42
C THR A 659 -15.39 -9.41 -25.74
N SER A 660 -16.64 -9.73 -26.10
CA SER A 660 -16.98 -10.42 -27.35
C SER A 660 -16.71 -9.59 -28.61
N TRP A 661 -16.54 -8.27 -28.50
CA TRP A 661 -16.24 -7.42 -29.66
C TRP A 661 -14.78 -7.51 -30.09
N PHE A 662 -13.90 -7.95 -29.19
CA PHE A 662 -12.46 -7.90 -29.33
C PHE A 662 -11.78 -9.27 -29.23
N THR A 663 -12.58 -10.34 -29.15
CA THR A 663 -12.11 -11.72 -29.05
C THR A 663 -12.55 -12.53 -30.26
N LEU A 664 -11.77 -13.55 -30.59
CA LEU A 664 -12.13 -14.57 -31.56
C LEU A 664 -13.07 -15.59 -30.90
N ASP A 665 -13.70 -16.47 -31.69
CA ASP A 665 -14.62 -17.51 -31.19
C ASP A 665 -13.95 -18.47 -30.18
N ASN A 666 -12.62 -18.64 -30.27
CA ASN A 666 -11.83 -19.43 -29.31
C ASN A 666 -11.54 -18.69 -28.00
N GLY A 667 -12.03 -17.45 -27.83
CA GLY A 667 -11.85 -16.60 -26.65
C GLY A 667 -10.52 -15.83 -26.61
N GLU A 668 -9.59 -16.12 -27.53
CA GLU A 668 -8.32 -15.39 -27.63
C GLU A 668 -8.55 -13.95 -28.06
N LEU A 669 -7.59 -13.10 -27.69
CA LEU A 669 -7.58 -11.72 -28.17
C LEU A 669 -7.46 -11.70 -29.70
N ASN A 670 -8.35 -10.98 -30.38
CA ASN A 670 -8.18 -10.74 -31.81
C ASN A 670 -7.06 -9.71 -32.01
N THR A 671 -5.82 -10.17 -32.12
CA THR A 671 -4.63 -9.31 -32.17
C THR A 671 -4.60 -8.35 -33.36
N ALA A 672 -5.41 -8.57 -34.41
CA ALA A 672 -5.56 -7.61 -35.52
C ALA A 672 -6.22 -6.29 -35.07
N LEU A 673 -7.00 -6.32 -33.99
CA LEU A 673 -7.67 -5.16 -33.41
C LEU A 673 -6.80 -4.40 -32.40
N TYR A 674 -5.58 -4.88 -32.13
CA TYR A 674 -4.70 -4.33 -31.10
C TYR A 674 -3.38 -3.87 -31.69
N SER A 675 -2.74 -2.95 -30.98
CA SER A 675 -1.33 -2.64 -31.14
C SER A 675 -0.47 -3.81 -30.67
N LYS A 676 0.84 -3.73 -30.88
CA LYS A 676 1.79 -4.81 -30.52
C LYS A 676 1.79 -5.16 -29.02
N ASP A 677 1.33 -4.25 -28.17
CA ASP A 677 1.26 -4.46 -26.72
C ASP A 677 0.06 -5.31 -26.25
N ASN A 678 -0.89 -5.64 -27.14
CA ASN A 678 -2.11 -6.39 -26.80
C ASN A 678 -2.95 -5.74 -25.68
N LEU A 679 -2.86 -4.41 -25.56
CA LEU A 679 -3.60 -3.58 -24.62
C LEU A 679 -4.28 -2.42 -25.33
N HIS A 680 -3.53 -1.63 -26.11
CA HIS A 680 -4.09 -0.51 -26.86
C HIS A 680 -4.65 -0.97 -28.20
N LEU A 681 -5.73 -0.34 -28.66
CA LEU A 681 -6.37 -0.69 -29.94
C LEU A 681 -5.54 -0.20 -31.14
N SER A 682 -5.58 -0.99 -32.22
CA SER A 682 -5.15 -0.54 -33.55
C SER A 682 -6.22 0.35 -34.18
N ALA A 683 -5.93 0.96 -35.33
CA ALA A 683 -6.94 1.71 -36.10
C ALA A 683 -8.17 0.83 -36.43
N GLU A 684 -7.96 -0.45 -36.77
CA GLU A 684 -9.06 -1.41 -37.00
C GLU A 684 -9.83 -1.73 -35.71
N GLY A 685 -9.14 -1.84 -34.57
CA GLY A 685 -9.80 -1.97 -33.27
C GLY A 685 -10.71 -0.79 -32.94
N TYR A 686 -10.24 0.44 -33.20
CA TYR A 686 -11.07 1.63 -33.02
C TYR A 686 -12.26 1.67 -33.99
N LYS A 687 -12.13 1.20 -35.24
CA LYS A 687 -13.28 1.06 -36.15
C LYS A 687 -14.36 0.14 -35.59
N VAL A 688 -13.97 -1.02 -35.05
CA VAL A 688 -14.91 -1.94 -34.40
C VAL A 688 -15.54 -1.27 -33.17
N TRP A 689 -14.73 -0.63 -32.33
CA TRP A 689 -15.21 -0.01 -31.10
C TRP A 689 -16.20 1.13 -31.37
N SER A 690 -15.85 2.07 -32.25
CA SER A 690 -16.69 3.21 -32.64
C SER A 690 -18.00 2.75 -33.27
N LYS A 691 -17.97 1.74 -34.15
CA LYS A 691 -19.18 1.15 -34.73
C LYS A 691 -20.10 0.56 -33.66
N LYS A 692 -19.56 -0.20 -32.71
CA LYS A 692 -20.35 -0.79 -31.62
C LYS A 692 -20.94 0.25 -30.68
N ILE A 693 -20.20 1.31 -30.35
CA ILE A 693 -20.75 2.43 -29.59
C ILE A 693 -21.88 3.12 -30.35
N ALA A 694 -21.70 3.38 -31.66
CA ALA A 694 -22.75 3.99 -32.48
C ALA A 694 -24.02 3.13 -32.57
N GLU A 695 -23.91 1.80 -32.52
CA GLU A 695 -25.05 0.88 -32.44
C GLU A 695 -25.80 0.99 -31.10
N LEU A 696 -25.08 1.24 -29.99
CA LEU A 696 -25.67 1.29 -28.64
C LEU A 696 -26.40 2.59 -28.31
N ILE A 697 -25.98 3.70 -28.93
CA ILE A 697 -26.51 5.03 -28.63
C ILE A 697 -27.55 5.52 -29.66
N LYS A 698 -27.93 4.65 -30.61
CA LYS A 698 -29.16 4.81 -31.39
C LYS A 698 -30.37 4.51 -30.50
#